data_AF-A0A8H5WE50-F1
#
_entry.id   AF-A0A8H5WE50-F1
#
_cell.length_a   1.000
_cell.length_b   1.000
_cell.length_c   1.000
_cell.angle_alpha   90.00
_cell.angle_beta   90.00
_cell.angle_gamma   90.00
#
_symmetry.space_group_name_H-M   'P 1'
#
loop_
_entity.id
_entity.type
_entity.pdbx_description
1 polymer ?
#
loop_
_entity_poly.entity_id
_entity_poly.type
_entity_poly.pdbx_seq_one_letter_code
_entity_poly.pdbx_strand_id
1 'polypeptide(L)'
;MNLEDAAKVKALPDVVDTNSNGLSDIDNCLYSRNDKVLEHMSKNIDDYFKKHLGLSPDDAERLHKDYSQQYGQAIEGLVRHHQIDALEYNAKVDDAVPLDDLIKPNAQLRQLLEDIDTSKVPFVCKPHKEMFMKAMREAGVSDVSRCYFIDDSHKNCVGAKDAGWTAIHFVEEGLPVPESSASQHQIRHLEELRSLYPDFFREFRAIWIHGNNFDDVKVSGVAASDWNDRSINSIVPVNPSARYDDRRQVDDDGFPVDRVPDVEISIVNVFHPDPPPEWRWGFLFHDVCWRLLNFEQKVDLRGLFRLCASTPNGPDLLLDFGHYYGGVASMDYEGSIRVLVSDLKGPNTMGEMLRTNPLDIPALKKAINFAARMQQDAFQSILDRSTLSADKDVFNYFPPEILERIVTFLPSPDVHSLRLASRVFATLSLSERFWVSRFTEGREFDYLPEVFATPPTSWRALYLSLHIWASDNMGMANRRRVWPLIQDFHRTLGQMKDVDCLGNSIKTAFEPEVPNPGPQHESLITAERYLFEPGTHFVGGSRVLRARSVEFPRRLKVMLMSVSFVETPDGLFISGLIFIGADGVFESLGYTHKSEMEHIPLPKDQYVKGFEVALDVCGFRATAAITEDGTTSLWAGDPADHPRRRLIDVEGISLLVAQFDAFKLVSLSRDRKTETLEPRDRLLWHREIPSPELFLDGVRPLDEKVSSKVPITTIFFGENDGRYVRQMTAIGSHNYDWCHVNRLHFDFMDDSIERCLGDVEFETEQSDRPPQRYPDHGNSIGFFEIDGGSGEEIESFEVQFNDDIIFGLKFNLNTNRTELLSNSDDPFDVPWTKVTPRGKNIIGMFSQGAEDHWGAKTFHSLGFISTNEEQE
;
A
#
# COMPACT_ATOMS: atom_id res chain seq x y z
N MET A 1 18.69 25.23 10.85
CA MET A 1 19.19 25.14 12.24
C MET A 1 20.70 25.20 12.19
N ASN A 2 21.35 26.15 12.87
CA ASN A 2 22.80 26.34 12.81
C ASN A 2 23.54 25.29 13.64
N LEU A 3 24.64 24.77 13.07
CA LEU A 3 25.43 23.61 13.51
C LEU A 3 26.34 23.83 14.74
N GLU A 4 26.25 24.98 15.43
CA GLU A 4 27.20 25.33 16.49
C GLU A 4 26.78 24.94 17.92
N ASP A 5 25.53 24.54 18.16
CA ASP A 5 25.04 24.27 19.52
C ASP A 5 25.18 22.81 19.99
N ALA A 6 25.65 21.88 19.16
CA ALA A 6 25.76 20.45 19.51
C ALA A 6 27.01 20.07 20.34
N ALA A 7 27.92 21.02 20.61
CA ALA A 7 29.24 20.72 21.18
C ALA A 7 29.30 20.66 22.73
N LYS A 8 28.18 20.59 23.45
CA LYS A 8 28.22 20.59 24.93
C LYS A 8 27.17 19.67 25.58
N VAL A 9 27.45 18.37 25.63
CA VAL A 9 26.94 17.49 26.70
C VAL A 9 28.06 16.57 27.18
N LYS A 10 28.18 16.48 28.50
CA LYS A 10 29.25 15.91 29.31
C LYS A 10 29.42 14.39 29.15
N ALA A 11 30.67 13.97 29.17
CA ALA A 11 31.12 12.59 29.38
C ALA A 11 30.74 12.06 30.78
N LEU A 12 30.49 10.74 30.87
CA LEU A 12 30.60 9.85 32.03
C LEU A 12 30.89 8.41 31.52
N PRO A 13 31.44 7.49 32.35
CA PRO A 13 32.78 6.93 32.13
C PRO A 13 32.83 5.43 31.78
N ASP A 14 34.00 5.03 31.27
CA ASP A 14 34.65 3.71 31.24
C ASP A 14 33.82 2.46 31.57
N VAL A 15 33.67 1.59 30.56
CA VAL A 15 33.64 0.14 30.75
C VAL A 15 34.72 -0.48 29.88
N VAL A 16 35.79 -0.91 30.54
CA VAL A 16 36.84 -1.76 29.99
C VAL A 16 36.34 -3.21 29.98
N ASP A 17 36.82 -3.93 28.97
CA ASP A 17 37.01 -5.38 28.88
C ASP A 17 35.94 -6.22 28.15
N THR A 18 36.23 -6.53 26.88
CA THR A 18 35.74 -7.77 26.25
C THR A 18 36.90 -8.42 25.46
N ASN A 19 37.53 -9.40 26.09
CA ASN A 19 38.32 -10.43 25.41
C ASN A 19 37.41 -11.18 24.42
N SER A 20 37.68 -11.06 23.13
CA SER A 20 37.01 -11.79 22.05
C SER A 20 37.85 -13.01 21.64
N ASN A 21 37.32 -14.23 21.82
CA ASN A 21 37.91 -15.45 21.26
C ASN A 21 36.91 -16.12 20.30
N GLY A 22 37.21 -16.05 19.00
CA GLY A 22 36.40 -16.65 17.94
C GLY A 22 36.59 -18.18 17.82
N LEU A 23 35.61 -18.83 17.19
CA LEU A 23 35.73 -20.18 16.62
C LEU A 23 35.27 -20.12 15.16
N SER A 24 36.04 -20.73 14.27
CA SER A 24 35.69 -20.99 12.87
C SER A 24 35.90 -22.46 12.58
N ASP A 25 34.95 -23.06 11.86
CA ASP A 25 35.12 -24.35 11.19
C ASP A 25 36.28 -24.25 10.17
N ILE A 26 36.85 -25.35 9.72
CA ILE A 26 37.99 -25.34 8.77
C ILE A 26 37.51 -25.72 7.37
N ASP A 27 36.90 -26.90 7.25
CA ASP A 27 36.48 -27.43 5.95
C ASP A 27 35.29 -26.63 5.40
N ASN A 28 35.43 -26.13 4.17
CA ASN A 28 34.46 -25.23 3.53
C ASN A 28 34.20 -23.90 4.28
N CYS A 29 35.03 -23.55 5.26
CA CYS A 29 34.91 -22.32 6.05
C CYS A 29 36.12 -21.41 5.90
N LEU A 30 37.34 -21.96 5.97
CA LEU A 30 38.58 -21.19 5.75
C LEU A 30 39.06 -21.22 4.29
N TYR A 31 38.48 -22.08 3.47
CA TYR A 31 38.58 -22.08 2.01
C TYR A 31 37.19 -22.29 1.40
N SER A 32 36.93 -21.73 0.22
CA SER A 32 35.61 -21.83 -0.44
C SER A 32 35.25 -23.29 -0.73
N ARG A 33 33.95 -23.63 -0.70
CA ARG A 33 33.42 -24.95 -1.09
C ARG A 33 33.97 -25.36 -2.47
N ASN A 34 35.00 -26.19 -2.47
CA ASN A 34 35.70 -26.64 -3.67
C ASN A 34 35.47 -28.15 -3.75
N ASP A 35 34.48 -28.57 -4.54
CA ASP A 35 33.93 -29.93 -4.56
C ASP A 35 35.03 -31.01 -4.76
N LYS A 36 36.16 -30.63 -5.37
CA LYS A 36 37.30 -31.51 -5.64
C LYS A 36 38.08 -31.96 -4.39
N VAL A 37 38.14 -31.14 -3.33
CA VAL A 37 38.85 -31.55 -2.09
C VAL A 37 38.07 -32.66 -1.38
N LEU A 38 36.75 -32.50 -1.26
CA LEU A 38 35.87 -33.51 -0.66
C LEU A 38 35.78 -34.79 -1.51
N GLU A 39 35.76 -34.67 -2.85
CA GLU A 39 35.83 -35.83 -3.74
C GLU A 39 37.14 -36.62 -3.56
N HIS A 40 38.28 -35.93 -3.43
CA HIS A 40 39.57 -36.56 -3.18
C HIS A 40 39.63 -37.24 -1.81
N MET A 41 39.12 -36.58 -0.76
CA MET A 41 39.04 -37.18 0.58
C MET A 41 38.15 -38.41 0.57
N SER A 42 36.93 -38.32 0.05
CA SER A 42 36.00 -39.46 -0.02
C SER A 42 36.60 -40.63 -0.79
N LYS A 43 37.28 -40.37 -1.92
CA LYS A 43 37.97 -41.41 -2.69
C LYS A 43 39.11 -42.06 -1.91
N ASN A 44 39.92 -41.27 -1.19
CA ASN A 44 41.01 -41.82 -0.39
C ASN A 44 40.48 -42.67 0.78
N ILE A 45 39.36 -42.27 1.41
CA ILE A 45 38.68 -43.08 2.42
C ILE A 45 38.25 -44.42 1.81
N ASP A 46 37.53 -44.40 0.68
CA ASP A 46 37.05 -45.63 0.04
C ASP A 46 38.20 -46.55 -0.40
N ASP A 47 39.29 -45.99 -0.93
CA ASP A 47 40.48 -46.75 -1.32
C ASP A 47 41.23 -47.31 -0.11
N TYR A 48 41.21 -46.61 1.02
CA TYR A 48 41.77 -47.09 2.28
C TYR A 48 41.00 -48.32 2.77
N PHE A 49 39.67 -48.24 2.81
CA PHE A 49 38.79 -49.37 3.18
C PHE A 49 39.01 -50.58 2.25
N LYS A 50 39.09 -50.39 0.93
CA LYS A 50 39.33 -51.49 -0.03
C LYS A 50 40.68 -52.16 0.20
N LYS A 51 41.76 -51.38 0.36
CA LYS A 51 43.13 -51.91 0.40
C LYS A 51 43.51 -52.48 1.78
N HIS A 52 43.12 -51.83 2.87
CA HIS A 52 43.59 -52.21 4.22
C HIS A 52 42.68 -53.24 4.90
N LEU A 53 41.40 -53.27 4.52
CA LEU A 53 40.46 -54.28 5.00
C LEU A 53 40.20 -55.40 3.97
N GLY A 54 40.79 -55.30 2.77
CA GLY A 54 40.62 -56.30 1.70
C GLY A 54 39.19 -56.39 1.17
N LEU A 55 38.41 -55.32 1.29
CA LEU A 55 36.99 -55.30 0.97
C LEU A 55 36.75 -55.08 -0.53
N SER A 56 35.64 -55.64 -1.02
CA SER A 56 35.13 -55.29 -2.35
C SER A 56 34.71 -53.82 -2.40
N PRO A 57 34.66 -53.17 -3.57
CA PRO A 57 34.28 -51.77 -3.66
C PRO A 57 32.92 -51.45 -3.00
N ASP A 58 31.93 -52.31 -3.23
CA ASP A 58 30.57 -52.14 -2.70
C ASP A 58 30.54 -52.34 -1.17
N ASP A 59 31.37 -53.26 -0.64
CA ASP A 59 31.47 -53.48 0.81
C ASP A 59 32.25 -52.36 1.51
N ALA A 60 33.26 -51.79 0.86
CA ALA A 60 34.03 -50.66 1.38
C ALA A 60 33.17 -49.39 1.46
N GLU A 61 32.42 -49.07 0.40
CA GLU A 61 31.50 -47.93 0.37
C GLU A 61 30.38 -48.11 1.40
N ARG A 62 29.81 -49.31 1.50
CA ARG A 62 28.80 -49.63 2.53
C ARG A 62 29.36 -49.46 3.93
N LEU A 63 30.54 -50.01 4.22
CA LEU A 63 31.13 -49.95 5.56
C LEU A 63 31.61 -48.53 5.93
N HIS A 64 32.13 -47.77 4.97
CA HIS A 64 32.42 -46.35 5.13
C HIS A 64 31.15 -45.59 5.52
N LYS A 65 30.06 -45.76 4.75
CA LYS A 65 28.78 -45.11 5.02
C LYS A 65 28.22 -45.51 6.39
N ASP A 66 28.26 -46.81 6.73
CA ASP A 66 27.79 -47.33 8.01
C ASP A 66 28.59 -46.74 9.18
N TYR A 67 29.91 -46.65 9.08
CA TYR A 67 30.75 -46.08 10.14
C TYR A 67 30.62 -44.56 10.26
N SER A 68 30.53 -43.84 9.14
CA SER A 68 30.26 -42.40 9.16
C SER A 68 28.89 -42.11 9.77
N GLN A 69 27.87 -42.90 9.44
CA GLN A 69 26.52 -42.76 9.98
C GLN A 69 26.43 -43.14 11.47
N GLN A 70 27.10 -44.23 11.87
CA GLN A 70 27.04 -44.73 13.24
C GLN A 70 27.92 -43.92 14.21
N TYR A 71 29.13 -43.53 13.79
CA TYR A 71 30.12 -42.92 14.66
C TYR A 71 30.35 -41.43 14.40
N GLY A 72 29.82 -40.86 13.32
CA GLY A 72 29.96 -39.45 12.95
C GLY A 72 31.18 -39.15 12.08
N GLN A 73 32.18 -40.03 12.08
CA GLN A 73 33.28 -40.07 11.11
C GLN A 73 33.70 -41.53 10.90
N ALA A 74 34.07 -41.89 9.67
CA ALA A 74 34.43 -43.26 9.30
C ALA A 74 35.58 -43.84 10.14
N ILE A 75 36.55 -43.00 10.51
CA ILE A 75 37.77 -43.40 11.22
C ILE A 75 37.48 -43.93 12.62
N GLU A 76 36.46 -43.41 13.30
CA GLU A 76 36.10 -43.88 14.63
C GLU A 76 35.61 -45.34 14.60
N GLY A 77 34.95 -45.75 13.52
CA GLY A 77 34.59 -47.15 13.29
C GLY A 77 35.80 -48.04 12.98
N LEU A 78 36.76 -47.53 12.20
CA LEU A 78 38.00 -48.24 11.86
C LEU A 78 38.90 -48.50 13.07
N VAL A 79 39.08 -47.51 13.93
CA VAL A 79 39.89 -47.64 15.16
C VAL A 79 39.27 -48.67 16.09
N ARG A 80 37.95 -48.61 16.29
CA ARG A 80 37.23 -49.47 17.25
C ARG A 80 37.14 -50.92 16.82
N HIS A 81 36.86 -51.17 15.55
CA HIS A 81 36.52 -52.52 15.07
C HIS A 81 37.66 -53.21 14.33
N HIS A 82 38.59 -52.43 13.78
CA HIS A 82 39.67 -52.95 12.93
C HIS A 82 41.07 -52.63 13.46
N GLN A 83 41.15 -52.02 14.65
CA GLN A 83 42.42 -51.66 15.33
C GLN A 83 43.36 -50.83 14.44
N ILE A 84 42.78 -50.05 13.53
CA ILE A 84 43.51 -49.15 12.66
C ILE A 84 44.07 -48.00 13.49
N ASP A 85 45.33 -47.65 13.26
CA ASP A 85 45.93 -46.46 13.84
C ASP A 85 45.37 -45.21 13.14
N ALA A 86 44.72 -44.34 13.90
CA ALA A 86 44.13 -43.11 13.40
C ALA A 86 45.15 -42.21 12.69
N LEU A 87 46.41 -42.20 13.14
CA LEU A 87 47.46 -41.39 12.51
C LEU A 87 47.92 -41.97 11.17
N GLU A 88 47.91 -43.29 11.05
CA GLU A 88 48.27 -43.99 9.81
C GLU A 88 47.16 -43.89 8.76
N TYR A 89 45.90 -43.90 9.20
CA TYR A 89 44.76 -43.55 8.36
C TYR A 89 44.82 -42.10 7.87
N ASN A 90 45.07 -41.14 8.78
CA ASN A 90 45.17 -39.72 8.42
C ASN A 90 46.24 -39.48 7.36
N ALA A 91 47.41 -40.11 7.50
CA ALA A 91 48.52 -40.03 6.56
C ALA A 91 48.16 -40.49 5.13
N LYS A 92 47.13 -41.35 5.00
CA LYS A 92 46.70 -41.95 3.73
C LYS A 92 45.38 -41.38 3.21
N VAL A 93 44.70 -40.54 3.99
CA VAL A 93 43.41 -39.96 3.65
C VAL A 93 43.54 -38.45 3.54
N ASP A 94 43.63 -37.76 4.67
CA ASP A 94 43.60 -36.30 4.75
C ASP A 94 44.95 -35.70 4.31
N ASP A 95 46.08 -36.26 4.78
CA ASP A 95 47.42 -35.80 4.39
C ASP A 95 47.79 -36.20 2.95
N ALA A 96 47.06 -37.15 2.37
CA ALA A 96 47.27 -37.64 1.01
C ALA A 96 46.52 -36.82 -0.05
N VAL A 97 45.71 -35.84 0.36
CA VAL A 97 45.07 -34.90 -0.56
C VAL A 97 46.15 -33.96 -1.12
N PRO A 98 46.24 -33.75 -2.46
CA PRO A 98 47.23 -32.85 -3.05
C PRO A 98 46.82 -31.38 -2.86
N LEU A 99 46.85 -30.92 -1.60
CA LEU A 99 46.36 -29.60 -1.20
C LEU A 99 47.13 -28.46 -1.89
N ASP A 100 48.43 -28.67 -2.19
CA ASP A 100 49.27 -27.69 -2.89
C ASP A 100 48.76 -27.33 -4.30
N ASP A 101 48.05 -28.26 -4.95
CA ASP A 101 47.46 -28.06 -6.27
C ASP A 101 46.00 -27.57 -6.21
N LEU A 102 45.32 -27.81 -5.08
CA LEU A 102 43.88 -27.59 -4.90
C LEU A 102 43.54 -26.30 -4.12
N ILE A 103 44.45 -25.84 -3.25
CA ILE A 103 44.27 -24.67 -2.38
C ILE A 103 45.44 -23.71 -2.61
N LYS A 104 45.13 -22.43 -2.86
CA LYS A 104 46.14 -21.38 -3.03
C LYS A 104 46.37 -20.64 -1.71
N PRO A 105 47.61 -20.23 -1.39
CA PRO A 105 47.90 -19.47 -0.19
C PRO A 105 47.06 -18.19 -0.11
N ASN A 106 46.30 -18.04 0.98
CA ASN A 106 45.55 -16.82 1.28
C ASN A 106 46.32 -16.01 2.33
N ALA A 107 47.09 -15.03 1.87
CA ALA A 107 47.96 -14.22 2.73
C ALA A 107 47.19 -13.43 3.80
N GLN A 108 45.95 -13.02 3.52
CA GLN A 108 45.12 -12.30 4.49
C GLN A 108 44.58 -13.22 5.59
N LEU A 109 44.15 -14.43 5.23
CA LEU A 109 43.72 -15.44 6.20
C LEU A 109 44.90 -15.91 7.08
N ARG A 110 46.07 -16.10 6.48
CA ARG A 110 47.28 -16.50 7.22
C ARG A 110 47.65 -15.46 8.28
N GLN A 111 47.66 -14.18 7.91
CA GLN A 111 47.92 -13.09 8.84
C GLN A 111 46.89 -13.09 9.99
N LEU A 112 45.60 -13.27 9.66
CA LEU A 112 44.51 -13.34 10.65
C LEU A 112 44.68 -14.49 11.65
N LEU A 113 45.15 -15.66 11.22
CA LEU A 113 45.35 -16.83 12.08
C LEU A 113 46.64 -16.75 12.90
N GLU A 114 47.72 -16.17 12.33
CA GLU A 114 48.99 -15.95 13.03
C GLU A 114 48.87 -14.91 14.17
N ASP A 115 47.86 -14.04 14.10
CA ASP A 115 47.53 -13.08 15.16
C ASP A 115 46.76 -13.71 16.36
N ILE A 116 46.42 -15.01 16.32
CA ILE A 116 45.66 -15.71 17.38
C ILE A 116 46.59 -16.42 18.37
N ASP A 117 46.48 -16.07 19.66
CA ASP A 117 47.20 -16.72 20.77
C ASP A 117 46.57 -18.09 21.13
N THR A 118 47.09 -19.17 20.54
CA THR A 118 46.58 -20.54 20.68
C THR A 118 46.78 -21.17 22.07
N SER A 119 47.53 -20.52 22.97
CA SER A 119 47.77 -21.01 24.33
C SER A 119 46.65 -20.70 25.33
N LYS A 120 45.62 -19.93 24.92
CA LYS A 120 44.56 -19.39 25.79
C LYS A 120 43.14 -19.92 25.54
N VAL A 121 42.92 -20.79 24.55
CA VAL A 121 41.57 -21.27 24.18
C VAL A 121 41.53 -22.81 24.13
N PRO A 122 40.86 -23.49 25.08
CA PRO A 122 40.61 -24.92 24.93
C PRO A 122 39.65 -25.15 23.74
N PHE A 123 39.96 -26.14 22.90
CA PHE A 123 39.09 -26.51 21.78
C PHE A 123 37.79 -27.13 22.31
N VAL A 124 36.67 -26.47 22.03
CA VAL A 124 35.32 -26.91 22.41
C VAL A 124 34.46 -26.83 21.16
N CYS A 125 33.83 -27.95 20.77
CA CYS A 125 33.04 -28.05 19.55
C CYS A 125 31.68 -28.73 19.81
N LYS A 126 30.75 -28.61 18.85
CA LYS A 126 29.49 -29.37 18.89
C LYS A 126 29.81 -30.88 18.82
N PRO A 127 29.11 -31.76 19.55
CA PRO A 127 27.89 -31.51 20.33
C PRO A 127 28.14 -31.26 21.83
N HIS A 128 29.36 -30.93 22.26
CA HIS A 128 29.65 -30.75 23.68
C HIS A 128 28.87 -29.57 24.29
N LYS A 129 28.28 -29.79 25.48
CA LYS A 129 27.46 -28.81 26.19
C LYS A 129 28.20 -27.50 26.43
N GLU A 130 29.51 -27.56 26.70
CA GLU A 130 30.37 -26.40 26.89
C GLU A 130 30.36 -25.46 25.68
N MET A 131 30.16 -25.98 24.46
CA MET A 131 30.07 -25.18 23.24
C MET A 131 28.82 -24.32 23.21
N PHE A 132 27.67 -24.89 23.57
CA PHE A 132 26.40 -24.17 23.64
C PHE A 132 26.38 -23.15 24.78
N MET A 133 26.95 -23.50 25.95
CA MET A 133 27.10 -22.56 27.06
C MET A 133 28.07 -21.41 26.73
N LYS A 134 29.13 -21.69 25.95
CA LYS A 134 30.01 -20.64 25.40
C LYS A 134 29.24 -19.73 24.46
N ALA A 135 28.46 -20.29 23.53
CA ALA A 135 27.63 -19.52 22.61
C ALA A 135 26.62 -18.61 23.33
N MET A 136 25.97 -19.09 24.40
CA MET A 136 25.08 -18.27 25.24
C MET A 136 25.80 -17.07 25.87
N ARG A 137 26.97 -17.31 26.48
CA ARG A 137 27.76 -16.26 27.13
C ARG A 137 28.19 -15.18 26.13
N GLU A 138 28.59 -15.58 24.93
CA GLU A 138 29.05 -14.67 23.88
C GLU A 138 27.92 -13.91 23.22
N ALA A 139 26.74 -14.54 23.09
CA ALA A 139 25.53 -13.88 22.62
C ALA A 139 24.88 -12.97 23.70
N GLY A 140 25.41 -12.94 24.93
CA GLY A 140 24.85 -12.17 26.05
C GLY A 140 23.51 -12.71 26.55
N VAL A 141 23.20 -13.99 26.31
CA VAL A 141 21.93 -14.62 26.68
C VAL A 141 22.13 -15.44 27.96
N SER A 142 21.47 -15.02 29.05
CA SER A 142 21.55 -15.72 30.35
C SER A 142 20.45 -16.74 30.57
N ASP A 143 19.36 -16.65 29.80
CA ASP A 143 18.20 -17.54 29.90
C ASP A 143 18.20 -18.56 28.75
N VAL A 144 18.38 -19.83 29.10
CA VAL A 144 18.48 -20.93 28.13
C VAL A 144 17.16 -21.18 27.39
N SER A 145 16.02 -20.83 27.99
CA SER A 145 14.69 -21.02 27.39
C SER A 145 14.47 -20.14 26.14
N ARG A 146 15.32 -19.12 25.97
CA ARG A 146 15.32 -18.20 24.81
C ARG A 146 16.27 -18.62 23.69
N CYS A 147 16.96 -19.76 23.83
CA CYS A 147 17.97 -20.21 22.88
C CYS A 147 17.39 -21.29 21.94
N TYR A 148 17.34 -20.99 20.64
CA TYR A 148 16.84 -21.89 19.61
C TYR A 148 17.98 -22.34 18.70
N PHE A 149 18.01 -23.63 18.37
CA PHE A 149 19.09 -24.23 17.58
C PHE A 149 18.52 -25.09 16.46
N ILE A 150 18.92 -24.82 15.21
CA ILE A 150 18.54 -25.61 14.04
C ILE A 150 19.82 -26.14 13.42
N ASP A 151 19.91 -27.45 13.22
CA ASP A 151 21.09 -28.11 12.66
C ASP A 151 20.63 -29.40 11.96
N ASP A 152 21.33 -29.78 10.91
CA ASP A 152 21.08 -31.02 10.15
C ASP A 152 21.71 -32.25 10.83
N SER A 153 22.72 -32.04 11.68
CA SER A 153 23.33 -33.09 12.46
C SER A 153 22.47 -33.47 13.68
N HIS A 154 22.01 -34.72 13.68
CA HIS A 154 21.28 -35.31 14.80
C HIS A 154 22.05 -35.17 16.12
N LYS A 155 23.36 -35.43 16.13
CA LYS A 155 24.18 -35.35 17.35
C LYS A 155 24.29 -33.93 17.89
N ASN A 156 24.37 -32.93 17.00
CA ASN A 156 24.39 -31.52 17.39
C ASN A 156 23.06 -31.11 18.02
N CYS A 157 21.94 -31.55 17.44
CA CYS A 157 20.61 -31.29 17.96
C CYS A 157 20.39 -31.93 19.34
N VAL A 158 20.86 -33.17 19.54
CA VAL A 158 20.87 -33.83 20.86
C VAL A 158 21.71 -33.03 21.86
N GLY A 159 22.93 -32.65 21.48
CA GLY A 159 23.81 -31.85 22.34
C GLY A 159 23.22 -30.50 22.75
N ALA A 160 22.52 -29.83 21.82
CA ALA A 160 21.82 -28.58 22.08
C ALA A 160 20.63 -28.78 23.04
N LYS A 161 19.84 -29.83 22.84
CA LYS A 161 18.74 -30.21 23.73
C LYS A 161 19.24 -30.55 25.14
N ASP A 162 20.33 -31.29 25.26
CA ASP A 162 20.96 -31.64 26.56
C ASP A 162 21.60 -30.41 27.25
N ALA A 163 21.98 -29.40 26.46
CA ALA A 163 22.37 -28.09 26.95
C ALA A 163 21.18 -27.24 27.43
N GLY A 164 19.94 -27.67 27.19
CA GLY A 164 18.70 -27.01 27.59
C GLY A 164 18.10 -26.09 26.53
N TRP A 165 18.69 -26.02 25.33
CA TRP A 165 18.16 -25.22 24.23
C TRP A 165 16.94 -25.89 23.60
N THR A 166 16.11 -25.09 22.95
CA THR A 166 15.07 -25.59 22.04
C THR A 166 15.72 -25.95 20.71
N ALA A 167 15.98 -27.24 20.49
CA ALA A 167 16.63 -27.72 19.28
C ALA A 167 15.59 -28.25 18.26
N ILE A 168 15.88 -28.05 16.98
CA ILE A 168 15.07 -28.46 15.84
C ILE A 168 15.98 -29.19 14.86
N HIS A 169 15.67 -30.45 14.60
CA HIS A 169 16.46 -31.25 13.67
C HIS A 169 15.94 -31.06 12.24
N PHE A 170 16.79 -30.51 11.37
CA PHE A 170 16.49 -30.38 9.94
C PHE A 170 16.91 -31.65 9.20
N VAL A 171 15.94 -32.42 8.70
CA VAL A 171 16.18 -33.66 7.96
C VAL A 171 16.00 -33.39 6.48
N GLU A 172 17.12 -33.29 5.75
CA GLU A 172 17.11 -33.01 4.32
C GLU A 172 16.15 -33.92 3.53
N GLU A 173 15.57 -33.33 2.49
CA GLU A 173 14.64 -34.00 1.59
C GLU A 173 15.36 -35.16 0.87
N GLY A 174 14.79 -36.37 0.94
CA GLY A 174 15.39 -37.59 0.38
C GLY A 174 16.16 -38.46 1.37
N LEU A 175 16.48 -37.97 2.58
CA LEU A 175 17.02 -38.80 3.66
C LEU A 175 15.91 -39.50 4.47
N PRO A 176 16.12 -40.73 4.99
CA PRO A 176 15.17 -41.37 5.87
C PRO A 176 15.07 -40.62 7.18
N VAL A 177 13.84 -40.42 7.67
CA VAL A 177 13.60 -39.83 8.98
C VAL A 177 14.19 -40.74 10.07
N PRO A 178 15.02 -40.23 10.98
CA PRO A 178 15.58 -41.02 12.08
C PRO A 178 14.49 -41.68 12.93
N GLU A 179 14.69 -42.93 13.35
CA GLU A 179 13.72 -43.65 14.20
C GLU A 179 13.59 -43.05 15.61
N SER A 180 14.64 -42.38 16.08
CA SER A 180 14.63 -41.65 17.36
C SER A 180 14.70 -40.14 17.07
N SER A 181 13.89 -39.36 17.77
CA SER A 181 13.90 -37.90 17.60
C SER A 181 15.18 -37.31 18.18
N ALA A 182 15.93 -36.55 17.37
CA ALA A 182 17.15 -35.88 17.82
C ALA A 182 16.88 -34.77 18.84
N SER A 183 15.67 -34.19 18.82
CA SER A 183 15.32 -33.05 19.64
C SER A 183 13.80 -32.94 19.88
N GLN A 184 13.33 -31.76 20.31
CA GLN A 184 11.92 -31.47 20.58
C GLN A 184 11.10 -31.43 19.28
N HIS A 185 11.71 -31.01 18.18
CA HIS A 185 11.05 -30.86 16.89
C HIS A 185 11.93 -31.36 15.74
N GLN A 186 11.29 -31.81 14.66
CA GLN A 186 11.97 -32.23 13.45
C GLN A 186 11.21 -31.71 12.25
N ILE A 187 11.94 -31.17 11.27
CA ILE A 187 11.38 -30.58 10.04
C ILE A 187 12.12 -31.12 8.83
N ARG A 188 11.45 -31.15 7.69
CA ARG A 188 12.07 -31.47 6.39
C ARG A 188 12.29 -30.25 5.53
N HIS A 189 11.48 -29.21 5.76
CA HIS A 189 11.57 -27.92 5.11
C HIS A 189 11.62 -26.82 6.17
N LEU A 190 12.47 -25.80 5.96
CA LEU A 190 12.55 -24.65 6.87
C LEU A 190 11.22 -23.88 6.98
N GLU A 191 10.32 -23.99 5.99
CA GLU A 191 8.98 -23.38 6.07
C GLU A 191 8.12 -23.96 7.20
N GLU A 192 8.37 -25.21 7.63
CA GLU A 192 7.66 -25.84 8.75
C GLU A 192 7.94 -25.16 10.10
N LEU A 193 9.00 -24.34 10.19
CA LEU A 193 9.27 -23.49 11.36
C LEU A 193 8.13 -22.51 11.66
N ARG A 194 7.37 -22.12 10.63
CA ARG A 194 6.20 -21.24 10.78
C ARG A 194 5.06 -21.92 11.51
N SER A 195 4.94 -23.23 11.37
CA SER A 195 3.95 -24.05 12.08
C SER A 195 4.45 -24.46 13.47
N LEU A 196 5.77 -24.66 13.63
CA LEU A 196 6.37 -25.03 14.90
C LEU A 196 6.50 -23.86 15.88
N TYR A 197 6.69 -22.65 15.36
CA TYR A 197 6.84 -21.42 16.15
C TYR A 197 6.09 -20.27 15.49
N PRO A 198 4.74 -20.36 15.44
CA PRO A 198 3.91 -19.28 14.89
C PRO A 198 4.14 -17.96 15.63
N ASP A 199 4.50 -18.03 16.91
CA ASP A 199 4.86 -16.89 17.77
C ASP A 199 6.04 -16.05 17.26
N PHE A 200 6.94 -16.61 16.43
CA PHE A 200 8.01 -15.83 15.78
C PHE A 200 7.50 -14.99 14.61
N PHE A 201 6.25 -15.21 14.19
CA PHE A 201 5.70 -14.72 12.94
C PHE A 201 4.29 -14.16 13.13
N ARG A 202 4.19 -13.03 13.85
CA ARG A 202 3.42 -11.80 13.54
C ARG A 202 3.08 -11.03 14.80
N GLU A 203 4.00 -10.16 15.17
CA GLU A 203 3.84 -9.22 16.27
C GLU A 203 2.99 -8.02 15.85
N PHE A 204 2.04 -7.64 16.69
CA PHE A 204 1.18 -6.49 16.47
C PHE A 204 0.99 -5.66 17.74
N ARG A 205 0.59 -4.41 17.55
CA ARG A 205 0.16 -3.48 18.60
C ARG A 205 -1.14 -2.82 18.17
N ALA A 206 -1.81 -2.16 19.10
CA ALA A 206 -2.97 -1.34 18.84
C ALA A 206 -2.71 0.10 19.27
N ILE A 207 -3.26 1.05 18.51
CA ILE A 207 -3.65 2.36 19.05
C ILE A 207 -5.12 2.26 19.44
N TRP A 208 -5.51 2.83 20.56
CA TRP A 208 -6.86 2.60 21.10
C TRP A 208 -7.33 3.72 22.03
N ILE A 209 -8.64 3.80 22.23
CA ILE A 209 -9.31 4.75 23.14
C ILE A 209 -10.28 4.02 24.07
N HIS A 210 -10.71 4.71 25.13
CA HIS A 210 -11.80 4.29 26.02
C HIS A 210 -13.10 4.99 25.63
N GLY A 211 -14.17 4.23 25.41
CA GLY A 211 -15.47 4.76 24.99
C GLY A 211 -15.34 5.67 23.76
N ASN A 212 -15.74 6.93 23.91
CA ASN A 212 -15.65 7.98 22.88
C ASN A 212 -14.60 9.06 23.19
N ASN A 213 -13.61 8.78 24.05
CA ASN A 213 -12.60 9.79 24.39
C ASN A 213 -11.47 9.85 23.34
N PHE A 214 -11.73 10.52 22.22
CA PHE A 214 -10.77 10.71 21.13
C PHE A 214 -9.53 11.52 21.49
N ASP A 215 -9.53 12.22 22.63
CA ASP A 215 -8.38 12.99 23.10
C ASP A 215 -7.40 12.17 23.95
N ASP A 216 -7.78 10.96 24.39
CA ASP A 216 -6.96 10.05 25.21
C ASP A 216 -6.58 8.78 24.43
N VAL A 217 -5.90 8.97 23.28
CA VAL A 217 -5.37 7.87 22.47
C VAL A 217 -4.13 7.26 23.13
N LYS A 218 -4.14 5.94 23.29
CA LYS A 218 -3.08 5.13 23.91
C LYS A 218 -2.49 4.14 22.91
N VAL A 219 -1.31 3.63 23.25
CA VAL A 219 -0.61 2.58 22.50
C VAL A 219 -0.50 1.35 23.40
N SER A 220 -0.75 0.17 22.84
CA SER A 220 -0.60 -1.11 23.55
C SER A 220 0.85 -1.62 23.55
N GLY A 221 1.09 -2.62 24.37
CA GLY A 221 2.23 -3.53 24.24
C GLY A 221 2.12 -4.43 23.01
N VAL A 222 3.05 -5.36 22.87
CA VAL A 222 3.09 -6.30 21.74
C VAL A 222 2.29 -7.56 22.03
N ALA A 223 1.42 -7.93 21.11
CA ALA A 223 0.81 -9.25 21.04
C ALA A 223 1.34 -10.03 19.83
N ALA A 224 1.10 -11.34 19.79
CA ALA A 224 1.37 -12.21 18.65
C ALA A 224 0.10 -12.95 18.24
N SER A 225 -0.17 -13.07 16.94
CA SER A 225 -1.37 -13.73 16.40
C SER A 225 -1.02 -15.07 15.76
N ASP A 226 -1.86 -16.08 15.96
CA ASP A 226 -1.87 -17.28 15.11
C ASP A 226 -2.67 -17.00 13.81
N TRP A 227 -2.13 -17.37 12.66
CA TRP A 227 -2.75 -17.21 11.34
C TRP A 227 -4.09 -17.93 11.18
N ASN A 228 -4.37 -18.93 12.03
CA ASN A 228 -5.59 -19.72 11.95
C ASN A 228 -6.81 -19.04 12.61
N ASP A 229 -6.62 -17.95 13.34
CA ASP A 229 -7.73 -17.26 13.98
C ASP A 229 -8.37 -16.24 13.02
N ARG A 230 -9.42 -16.68 12.31
CA ARG A 230 -10.27 -15.79 11.50
C ARG A 230 -11.12 -14.85 12.36
N SER A 231 -11.19 -15.07 13.67
CA SER A 231 -11.72 -14.12 14.62
C SER A 231 -10.55 -13.35 15.22
N ILE A 232 -10.27 -12.15 14.72
CA ILE A 232 -9.26 -11.28 15.32
C ILE A 232 -9.82 -10.76 16.67
N ASN A 233 -9.95 -11.64 17.67
CA ASN A 233 -10.16 -11.28 19.07
C ASN A 233 -8.80 -10.85 19.62
N SER A 234 -8.38 -9.63 19.27
CA SER A 234 -7.04 -9.13 19.58
C SER A 234 -6.93 -8.61 21.00
N ILE A 235 -6.66 -9.53 21.90
CA ILE A 235 -6.20 -9.18 23.23
C ILE A 235 -4.75 -8.67 23.10
N VAL A 236 -4.52 -7.41 23.51
CA VAL A 236 -3.18 -6.80 23.53
C VAL A 236 -2.85 -6.26 24.92
N PRO A 237 -1.56 -6.26 25.34
CA PRO A 237 -1.21 -5.70 26.64
C PRO A 237 -1.50 -4.19 26.71
N VAL A 238 -2.15 -3.72 27.77
CA VAL A 238 -2.38 -2.28 27.97
C VAL A 238 -1.08 -1.50 28.18
N ASN A 239 -0.08 -2.12 28.81
CA ASN A 239 1.22 -1.48 29.04
C ASN A 239 2.02 -1.43 27.72
N PRO A 240 2.38 -0.23 27.20
CA PRO A 240 3.09 -0.10 25.93
C PRO A 240 4.47 -0.77 25.89
N SER A 241 5.08 -0.99 27.05
CA SER A 241 6.37 -1.68 27.16
C SER A 241 6.24 -3.19 27.34
N ALA A 242 5.03 -3.71 27.58
CA ALA A 242 4.81 -5.12 27.77
C ALA A 242 4.78 -5.88 26.44
N ARG A 243 5.15 -7.15 26.48
CA ARG A 243 5.05 -8.10 25.37
C ARG A 243 4.35 -9.37 25.82
N TYR A 244 3.73 -10.05 24.88
CA TYR A 244 3.11 -11.36 25.07
C TYR A 244 4.07 -12.40 25.67
N ASP A 245 5.37 -12.26 25.43
CA ASP A 245 6.42 -13.17 25.93
C ASP A 245 7.11 -12.70 27.23
N ASP A 246 6.70 -11.58 27.84
CA ASP A 246 7.37 -11.02 29.02
C ASP A 246 7.21 -11.86 30.30
N ARG A 247 6.23 -12.77 30.36
CA ARG A 247 6.00 -13.64 31.55
C ARG A 247 5.41 -15.01 31.17
N ARG A 248 6.27 -15.99 30.90
CA ARG A 248 5.95 -17.39 31.29
C ARG A 248 6.17 -17.51 32.80
N GLN A 249 5.29 -16.92 33.62
CA GLN A 249 5.27 -17.27 35.04
C GLN A 249 4.71 -18.69 35.14
N VAL A 250 5.51 -19.60 35.66
CA VAL A 250 5.04 -20.90 36.10
C VAL A 250 4.44 -20.76 37.50
N ASP A 251 3.39 -21.52 37.81
CA ASP A 251 2.86 -21.61 39.17
C ASP A 251 3.88 -22.34 40.06
N ASP A 252 3.55 -22.45 41.36
CA ASP A 252 4.39 -23.16 42.34
C ASP A 252 4.62 -24.65 41.97
N ASP A 253 3.82 -25.20 41.05
CA ASP A 253 3.89 -26.58 40.54
C ASP A 253 4.63 -26.68 39.18
N GLY A 254 5.13 -25.57 38.64
CA GLY A 254 5.90 -25.55 37.39
C GLY A 254 5.06 -25.55 36.11
N PHE A 255 3.74 -25.35 36.20
CA PHE A 255 2.86 -25.24 35.03
C PHE A 255 2.77 -23.78 34.56
N PRO A 256 2.79 -23.52 33.24
CA PRO A 256 2.63 -22.16 32.72
C PRO A 256 1.31 -21.56 33.22
N VAL A 257 1.38 -20.47 33.98
CA VAL A 257 0.21 -19.65 34.29
C VAL A 257 0.01 -18.73 33.10
N ASP A 258 -1.01 -19.03 32.31
CA ASP A 258 -1.53 -18.11 31.31
C ASP A 258 -2.07 -16.88 32.05
N ARG A 259 -1.22 -15.87 32.29
CA ARG A 259 -1.75 -14.51 32.42
C ARG A 259 -2.26 -14.15 31.03
N VAL A 260 -3.53 -14.46 30.78
CA VAL A 260 -4.33 -13.90 29.70
C VAL A 260 -3.98 -12.41 29.63
N PRO A 261 -3.54 -11.88 28.47
CA PRO A 261 -3.10 -10.51 28.39
C PRO A 261 -4.20 -9.61 28.96
N ASP A 262 -3.80 -8.70 29.84
CA ASP A 262 -4.71 -7.78 30.49
C ASP A 262 -5.40 -6.94 29.42
N VAL A 263 -6.65 -7.30 29.12
CA VAL A 263 -7.69 -6.58 28.39
C VAL A 263 -7.91 -6.96 26.93
N GLU A 264 -9.16 -7.34 26.66
CA GLU A 264 -9.76 -7.45 25.32
C GLU A 264 -9.95 -6.05 24.72
N ILE A 265 -9.22 -5.75 23.65
CA ILE A 265 -9.55 -4.62 22.78
C ILE A 265 -10.46 -5.17 21.71
N SER A 266 -11.72 -4.77 21.73
CA SER A 266 -12.61 -5.08 20.63
C SER A 266 -12.13 -4.29 19.43
N ILE A 267 -11.60 -4.99 18.42
CA ILE A 267 -11.40 -4.37 17.10
C ILE A 267 -12.78 -4.25 16.49
N VAL A 268 -13.46 -3.18 16.87
CA VAL A 268 -14.76 -2.87 16.31
C VAL A 268 -14.49 -2.03 15.06
N ASN A 269 -14.60 -2.64 13.89
CA ASN A 269 -14.59 -1.94 12.59
C ASN A 269 -15.87 -1.13 12.35
N VAL A 270 -16.61 -0.90 13.43
CA VAL A 270 -17.86 -0.18 13.50
C VAL A 270 -17.70 0.78 14.65
N PHE A 271 -17.63 2.07 14.35
CA PHE A 271 -17.72 3.09 15.38
C PHE A 271 -19.09 2.98 16.02
N HIS A 272 -19.18 2.66 17.32
CA HIS A 272 -20.43 2.65 18.05
C HIS A 272 -20.70 4.06 18.57
N PRO A 273 -21.81 4.73 18.20
CA PRO A 273 -22.05 6.13 18.58
C PRO A 273 -22.09 6.36 20.09
N ASP A 274 -22.59 5.38 20.85
CA ASP A 274 -22.68 5.41 22.31
C ASP A 274 -22.07 4.12 22.90
N PRO A 275 -20.76 3.90 22.79
CA PRO A 275 -20.15 2.70 23.32
C PRO A 275 -20.22 2.75 24.85
N PRO A 276 -20.46 1.61 25.52
CA PRO A 276 -20.31 1.50 26.96
C PRO A 276 -18.96 2.09 27.43
N PRO A 277 -18.91 2.85 28.55
CA PRO A 277 -17.69 3.52 29.01
C PRO A 277 -16.48 2.61 29.23
N GLU A 278 -16.72 1.32 29.49
CA GLU A 278 -15.72 0.29 29.67
C GLU A 278 -15.13 -0.24 28.34
N TRP A 279 -15.80 0.00 27.22
CA TRP A 279 -15.33 -0.47 25.91
C TRP A 279 -14.02 0.18 25.51
N ARG A 280 -13.17 -0.63 24.90
CA ARG A 280 -11.89 -0.22 24.34
C ARG A 280 -11.83 -0.71 22.91
N TRP A 281 -11.56 0.21 22.02
CA TRP A 281 -11.50 -0.07 20.60
C TRP A 281 -10.45 0.79 19.93
N GLY A 282 -10.01 0.34 18.76
CA GLY A 282 -8.98 1.02 17.99
C GLY A 282 -8.45 0.17 16.85
N PHE A 283 -7.23 0.46 16.42
CA PHE A 283 -6.66 -0.04 15.17
C PHE A 283 -5.34 -0.77 15.41
N LEU A 284 -5.16 -1.89 14.71
CA LEU A 284 -3.95 -2.69 14.77
C LEU A 284 -2.86 -2.21 13.81
N PHE A 285 -1.62 -2.39 14.24
CA PHE A 285 -0.42 -2.17 13.44
C PHE A 285 0.53 -3.34 13.66
N HIS A 286 1.15 -3.84 12.58
CA HIS A 286 2.31 -4.71 12.69
C HIS A 286 3.42 -4.00 13.49
N ASP A 287 4.01 -4.65 14.51
CA ASP A 287 5.01 -4.01 15.39
C ASP A 287 6.21 -3.48 14.60
N VAL A 288 6.65 -4.23 13.59
CA VAL A 288 7.75 -3.84 12.70
C VAL A 288 7.42 -2.55 11.94
N CYS A 289 6.24 -2.46 11.34
CA CYS A 289 5.80 -1.26 10.64
C CYS A 289 5.63 -0.09 11.61
N TRP A 290 5.08 -0.33 12.81
CA TRP A 290 4.94 0.67 13.86
C TRP A 290 6.28 1.26 14.30
N ARG A 291 7.29 0.41 14.46
CA ARG A 291 8.65 0.81 14.85
C ARG A 291 9.34 1.60 13.75
N LEU A 292 9.15 1.23 12.48
CA LEU A 292 9.63 2.02 11.35
C LEU A 292 8.94 3.39 11.30
N LEU A 293 7.61 3.41 11.47
CA LEU A 293 6.82 4.64 11.50
C LEU A 293 7.24 5.59 12.64
N ASN A 294 7.70 5.05 13.78
CA ASN A 294 8.17 5.84 14.92
C ASN A 294 9.70 6.05 14.95
N PHE A 295 10.43 5.66 13.89
CA PHE A 295 11.89 5.60 13.93
C PHE A 295 12.55 7.00 14.04
N GLU A 296 12.19 7.94 13.17
CA GLU A 296 12.76 9.31 13.17
C GLU A 296 11.91 10.31 13.96
N GLN A 297 10.60 10.12 13.93
CA GLN A 297 9.63 11.06 14.47
C GLN A 297 8.63 10.31 15.33
N LYS A 298 8.36 10.85 16.52
CA LYS A 298 7.25 10.36 17.34
C LYS A 298 5.95 10.68 16.63
N VAL A 299 5.16 9.65 16.36
CA VAL A 299 3.87 9.77 15.69
C VAL A 299 2.88 10.53 16.57
N ASP A 300 2.12 11.45 15.97
CA ASP A 300 0.96 12.03 16.63
C ASP A 300 -0.16 10.99 16.72
N LEU A 301 -0.36 10.42 17.91
CA LEU A 301 -1.35 9.39 18.15
C LEU A 301 -2.79 9.88 17.89
N ARG A 302 -3.08 11.14 18.17
CA ARG A 302 -4.41 11.71 17.97
C ARG A 302 -4.71 11.86 16.48
N GLY A 303 -3.77 12.43 15.73
CA GLY A 303 -3.83 12.50 14.27
C GLY A 303 -3.97 11.12 13.65
N LEU A 304 -3.15 10.16 14.07
CA LEU A 304 -3.18 8.78 13.53
C LEU A 304 -4.52 8.08 13.81
N PHE A 305 -5.06 8.18 15.03
CA PHE A 305 -6.35 7.56 15.34
C PHE A 305 -7.48 8.16 14.50
N ARG A 306 -7.50 9.49 14.34
CA ARG A 306 -8.51 10.19 13.51
C ARG A 306 -8.37 9.83 12.03
N LEU A 307 -7.13 9.71 11.54
CA LEU A 307 -6.84 9.24 10.18
C LEU A 307 -7.43 7.84 9.99
N CYS A 308 -7.09 6.87 10.85
CA CYS A 308 -7.65 5.52 10.77
C CYS A 308 -9.19 5.49 10.87
N ALA A 309 -9.80 6.31 11.74
CA ALA A 309 -11.25 6.41 11.86
C ALA A 309 -11.94 7.02 10.61
N SER A 310 -11.18 7.75 9.80
CA SER A 310 -11.60 8.35 8.53
C SER A 310 -11.27 7.49 7.31
N THR A 311 -10.60 6.36 7.51
CA THR A 311 -10.13 5.47 6.46
C THR A 311 -11.02 4.23 6.36
N PRO A 312 -11.55 3.90 5.17
CA PRO A 312 -12.32 2.69 4.97
C PRO A 312 -11.50 1.43 5.24
N ASN A 313 -12.16 0.34 5.62
CA ASN A 313 -11.55 -0.95 5.87
C ASN A 313 -12.06 -2.01 4.89
N GLY A 314 -11.14 -2.69 4.22
CA GLY A 314 -11.42 -3.85 3.40
C GLY A 314 -11.96 -5.05 4.20
N PRO A 315 -12.42 -6.11 3.52
CA PRO A 315 -12.93 -7.33 4.14
C PRO A 315 -11.91 -8.01 5.06
N ASP A 316 -10.62 -7.87 4.78
CA ASP A 316 -9.50 -8.42 5.57
C ASP A 316 -8.99 -7.48 6.69
N LEU A 317 -9.78 -6.45 7.05
CA LEU A 317 -9.41 -5.39 8.01
C LEU A 317 -8.23 -4.51 7.58
N LEU A 318 -7.87 -4.55 6.29
CA LEU A 318 -6.87 -3.66 5.72
C LEU A 318 -7.47 -2.26 5.56
N LEU A 319 -6.82 -1.24 6.13
CA LEU A 319 -7.25 0.15 5.97
C LEU A 319 -6.81 0.69 4.60
N ASP A 320 -7.74 1.28 3.84
CA ASP A 320 -7.46 1.88 2.54
C ASP A 320 -6.91 3.31 2.66
N PHE A 321 -5.60 3.43 2.90
CA PHE A 321 -4.92 4.74 2.89
C PHE A 321 -4.69 5.32 1.49
N GLY A 322 -5.29 4.75 0.43
CA GLY A 322 -5.06 5.15 -0.95
C GLY A 322 -3.85 4.49 -1.60
N HIS A 323 -3.41 3.35 -1.09
CA HIS A 323 -2.26 2.62 -1.61
C HIS A 323 -2.41 1.11 -1.52
N TYR A 324 -1.67 0.40 -2.37
CA TYR A 324 -1.68 -1.07 -2.51
C TYR A 324 -0.76 -1.79 -1.51
N TYR A 325 -0.39 -1.12 -0.41
CA TYR A 325 0.56 -1.61 0.59
C TYR A 325 1.86 -2.13 -0.02
N GLY A 326 2.33 -1.52 -1.11
CA GLY A 326 3.53 -1.95 -1.84
C GLY A 326 3.36 -3.28 -2.56
N GLY A 327 2.18 -3.56 -3.13
CA GLY A 327 1.89 -4.73 -3.96
C GLY A 327 1.44 -5.97 -3.20
N VAL A 328 0.84 -5.80 -2.01
CA VAL A 328 0.28 -6.91 -1.22
C VAL A 328 -1.24 -6.87 -1.11
N ALA A 329 -1.83 -5.83 -1.68
CA ALA A 329 -3.26 -5.61 -1.76
C ALA A 329 -3.58 -5.07 -3.16
N SER A 330 -4.80 -5.34 -3.62
CA SER A 330 -5.36 -4.85 -4.87
C SER A 330 -6.66 -4.10 -4.59
N MET A 331 -7.06 -3.26 -5.55
CA MET A 331 -8.36 -2.59 -5.46
C MET A 331 -9.40 -3.46 -6.14
N ASP A 332 -10.43 -3.76 -5.39
CA ASP A 332 -11.69 -4.33 -5.86
C ASP A 332 -12.76 -3.23 -5.87
N TYR A 333 -13.91 -3.51 -6.47
CA TYR A 333 -14.99 -2.55 -6.61
C TYR A 333 -16.35 -3.18 -6.32
N GLU A 334 -17.12 -2.54 -5.45
CA GLU A 334 -18.52 -2.84 -5.21
C GLU A 334 -19.37 -1.70 -5.82
N GLY A 335 -19.77 -1.89 -7.08
CA GLY A 335 -20.36 -0.83 -7.90
C GLY A 335 -19.35 0.31 -8.17
N SER A 336 -19.62 1.52 -7.67
CA SER A 336 -18.65 2.64 -7.73
C SER A 336 -17.75 2.71 -6.50
N ILE A 337 -17.99 1.91 -5.46
CA ILE A 337 -17.24 1.97 -4.20
C ILE A 337 -15.95 1.17 -4.36
N ARG A 338 -14.81 1.82 -4.13
CA ARG A 338 -13.52 1.15 -4.07
C ARG A 338 -13.36 0.41 -2.75
N VAL A 339 -12.95 -0.85 -2.82
CA VAL A 339 -12.70 -1.70 -1.66
C VAL A 339 -11.31 -2.30 -1.77
N LEU A 340 -10.45 -2.04 -0.78
CA LEU A 340 -9.10 -2.61 -0.77
C LEU A 340 -9.14 -4.06 -0.29
N VAL A 341 -8.61 -5.00 -1.08
CA VAL A 341 -8.61 -6.44 -0.78
C VAL A 341 -7.18 -6.96 -0.67
N SER A 342 -6.95 -7.90 0.26
CA SER A 342 -5.64 -8.54 0.40
C SER A 342 -5.40 -9.54 -0.73
N ASP A 343 -4.25 -9.42 -1.40
CA ASP A 343 -3.80 -10.46 -2.34
C ASP A 343 -3.27 -11.70 -1.61
N LEU A 344 -3.09 -11.59 -0.29
CA LEU A 344 -2.51 -12.61 0.57
C LEU A 344 -3.61 -13.54 1.11
N LYS A 345 -4.17 -14.36 0.22
CA LYS A 345 -5.25 -15.33 0.53
C LYS A 345 -4.83 -16.46 1.51
N GLY A 346 -3.56 -16.56 1.90
CA GLY A 346 -3.07 -17.46 2.94
C GLY A 346 -1.54 -17.41 3.15
N PRO A 347 -0.98 -18.13 4.14
CA PRO A 347 0.45 -18.11 4.43
C PRO A 347 1.34 -18.56 3.26
N ASN A 348 0.81 -19.42 2.39
CA ASN A 348 1.53 -19.96 1.23
C ASN A 348 1.57 -19.00 0.03
N THR A 349 0.75 -17.94 0.01
CA THR A 349 0.71 -16.98 -1.11
C THR A 349 1.64 -15.79 -0.93
N MET A 350 2.21 -15.61 0.27
CA MET A 350 3.14 -14.53 0.57
C MET A 350 4.55 -14.86 0.07
N GLY A 351 5.11 -14.10 -0.88
CA GLY A 351 6.48 -14.31 -1.36
C GLY A 351 7.55 -14.13 -0.26
N GLU A 352 8.69 -14.81 -0.38
CA GLU A 352 9.78 -14.84 0.62
C GLU A 352 10.28 -13.43 1.03
N MET A 353 10.39 -12.51 0.07
CA MET A 353 10.78 -11.12 0.31
C MET A 353 9.79 -10.40 1.24
N LEU A 354 8.48 -10.59 1.05
CA LEU A 354 7.45 -9.98 1.91
C LEU A 354 7.47 -10.52 3.33
N ARG A 355 7.93 -11.77 3.51
CA ARG A 355 8.05 -12.43 4.82
C ARG A 355 9.31 -12.00 5.59
N THR A 356 10.26 -11.33 4.95
CA THR A 356 11.54 -10.94 5.57
C THR A 356 11.36 -9.68 6.42
N ASN A 357 11.96 -9.60 7.61
CA ASN A 357 11.81 -8.43 8.48
C ASN A 357 12.55 -7.18 7.90
N PRO A 358 11.85 -6.09 7.53
CA PRO A 358 12.49 -4.87 7.03
C PRO A 358 13.28 -4.07 8.08
N LEU A 359 13.18 -4.39 9.38
CA LEU A 359 14.01 -3.77 10.43
C LEU A 359 15.33 -4.50 10.67
N ASP A 360 15.36 -5.83 10.53
CA ASP A 360 16.58 -6.61 10.79
C ASP A 360 17.23 -7.05 9.48
N ILE A 361 18.25 -6.29 9.08
CA ILE A 361 18.98 -6.50 7.84
C ILE A 361 20.46 -6.75 8.18
N PRO A 362 20.88 -8.00 8.38
CA PRO A 362 22.28 -8.34 8.69
C PRO A 362 23.27 -7.83 7.63
N ALA A 363 22.86 -7.82 6.36
CA ALA A 363 23.65 -7.28 5.24
C ALA A 363 23.97 -5.79 5.41
N LEU A 364 23.04 -4.99 5.94
CA LEU A 364 23.24 -3.57 6.22
C LEU A 364 24.30 -3.38 7.30
N LYS A 365 24.25 -4.17 8.38
CA LYS A 365 25.26 -4.16 9.45
C LYS A 365 26.66 -4.48 8.90
N LYS A 366 26.76 -5.47 8.00
CA LYS A 366 28.03 -5.81 7.31
C LYS A 366 28.52 -4.66 6.43
N ALA A 367 27.63 -4.04 5.65
CA ALA A 367 27.98 -2.92 4.78
C ALA A 367 28.52 -1.72 5.57
N ILE A 368 27.88 -1.37 6.69
CA ILE A 368 28.34 -0.30 7.59
C ILE A 368 29.73 -0.62 8.17
N ASN A 369 29.93 -1.84 8.66
CA ASN A 369 31.22 -2.27 9.22
C ASN A 369 32.33 -2.32 8.17
N PHE A 370 32.03 -2.71 6.93
CA PHE A 370 33.01 -2.77 5.84
C PHE A 370 33.37 -1.38 5.31
N ALA A 371 32.40 -0.46 5.23
CA ALA A 371 32.62 0.93 4.84
C ALA A 371 33.66 1.61 5.74
N ALA A 372 33.64 1.34 7.06
CA ALA A 372 34.65 1.83 8.00
C ALA A 372 36.06 1.32 7.68
N ARG A 373 36.19 0.11 7.09
CA ARG A 373 37.48 -0.50 6.71
C ARG A 373 38.00 0.02 5.36
N MET A 374 37.12 0.32 4.40
CA MET A 374 37.50 0.83 3.07
C MET A 374 38.10 2.25 3.06
N GLN A 375 38.14 2.95 4.20
CA GLN A 375 38.72 4.30 4.30
C GLN A 375 40.20 4.39 3.88
N GLN A 376 40.92 3.27 3.73
CA GLN A 376 42.33 3.26 3.34
C GLN A 376 42.57 3.14 1.82
N ASP A 377 41.59 2.71 1.02
CA ASP A 377 41.76 2.56 -0.44
C ASP A 377 41.16 3.75 -1.19
N ALA A 378 41.97 4.81 -1.29
CA ALA A 378 41.67 5.96 -2.12
C ALA A 378 41.72 5.60 -3.62
N PHE A 379 40.65 5.02 -4.15
CA PHE A 379 40.38 5.07 -5.59
C PHE A 379 39.97 6.50 -5.96
N GLN A 380 40.94 7.41 -6.02
CA GLN A 380 40.83 8.66 -6.75
C GLN A 380 41.38 8.41 -8.16
N SER A 381 40.51 7.99 -9.08
CA SER A 381 40.82 8.17 -10.49
C SER A 381 40.68 9.66 -10.79
N ILE A 382 41.77 10.41 -10.59
CA ILE A 382 41.88 11.78 -11.08
C ILE A 382 42.29 11.66 -12.55
N LEU A 383 41.31 11.68 -13.45
CA LEU A 383 41.60 12.00 -14.84
C LEU A 383 42.13 13.44 -14.86
N ASP A 384 43.38 13.61 -15.28
CA ASP A 384 44.01 14.92 -15.34
C ASP A 384 43.25 15.83 -16.33
N ARG A 385 42.85 17.02 -15.87
CA ARG A 385 42.17 18.03 -16.69
C ARG A 385 43.02 18.45 -17.89
N SER A 386 44.34 18.32 -17.80
CA SER A 386 45.27 18.60 -18.90
C SER A 386 45.13 17.64 -20.08
N THR A 387 44.60 16.43 -19.84
CA THR A 387 44.47 15.36 -20.85
C THR A 387 43.23 15.48 -21.74
N LEU A 388 42.24 16.27 -21.34
CA LEU A 388 40.93 16.39 -22.02
C LEU A 388 40.66 17.87 -22.31
N SER A 389 40.80 18.32 -23.57
CA SER A 389 40.42 19.70 -23.96
C SER A 389 38.93 19.94 -23.67
N ALA A 390 38.69 20.70 -22.60
CA ALA A 390 37.38 21.10 -22.10
C ALA A 390 36.96 22.49 -22.61
N ASP A 391 37.79 23.16 -23.43
CA ASP A 391 37.60 24.54 -23.88
C ASP A 391 36.33 24.76 -24.71
N LYS A 392 35.79 23.67 -25.29
CA LYS A 392 34.53 23.66 -26.07
C LYS A 392 33.32 23.20 -25.26
N ASP A 393 33.52 22.75 -24.02
CA ASP A 393 32.44 22.30 -23.15
C ASP A 393 31.78 23.52 -22.49
N VAL A 394 30.47 23.68 -22.68
CA VAL A 394 29.71 24.83 -22.15
C VAL A 394 29.73 24.91 -20.63
N PHE A 395 29.96 23.77 -19.95
CA PHE A 395 30.04 23.75 -18.49
C PHE A 395 31.39 24.24 -17.95
N ASN A 396 32.40 24.44 -18.80
CA ASN A 396 33.72 24.94 -18.40
C ASN A 396 33.66 26.40 -17.88
N TYR A 397 32.58 27.12 -18.16
CA TYR A 397 32.35 28.48 -17.69
C TYR A 397 31.78 28.55 -16.25
N PHE A 398 31.33 27.42 -15.69
CA PHE A 398 30.82 27.39 -14.32
C PHE A 398 31.93 27.17 -13.29
N PRO A 399 31.85 27.83 -12.12
CA PRO A 399 32.77 27.58 -11.03
C PRO A 399 32.54 26.17 -10.42
N PRO A 400 33.57 25.54 -9.82
CA PRO A 400 33.48 24.18 -9.30
C PRO A 400 32.33 23.94 -8.31
N GLU A 401 31.95 24.94 -7.52
CA GLU A 401 30.87 24.88 -6.55
C GLU A 401 29.49 24.70 -7.22
N ILE A 402 29.31 25.29 -8.40
CA ILE A 402 28.07 25.14 -9.19
C ILE A 402 28.05 23.77 -9.86
N LEU A 403 29.19 23.31 -10.38
CA LEU A 403 29.33 21.96 -10.93
C LEU A 403 29.05 20.88 -9.85
N GLU A 404 29.58 21.06 -8.63
CA GLU A 404 29.30 20.20 -7.47
C GLU A 404 27.81 20.21 -7.11
N ARG A 405 27.17 21.38 -7.08
CA ARG A 405 25.72 21.49 -6.85
C ARG A 405 24.92 20.72 -7.90
N ILE A 406 25.24 20.89 -9.19
CA ILE A 406 24.54 20.19 -10.29
C ILE A 406 24.57 18.68 -10.04
N VAL A 407 25.74 18.07 -9.81
CA VAL A 407 25.82 16.62 -9.58
C VAL A 407 25.14 16.18 -8.29
N THR A 408 25.12 17.03 -7.25
CA THR A 408 24.44 16.74 -5.98
C THR A 408 22.91 16.71 -6.15
N PHE A 409 22.34 17.54 -7.03
CA PHE A 409 20.90 17.56 -7.32
C PHE A 409 20.45 16.50 -8.35
N LEU A 410 21.34 15.98 -9.18
CA LEU A 410 20.96 15.01 -10.21
C LEU A 410 20.88 13.57 -9.64
N PRO A 411 19.92 12.74 -10.08
CA PRO A 411 19.94 11.28 -9.87
C PRO A 411 21.24 10.64 -10.39
N SER A 412 21.69 9.53 -9.79
CA SER A 412 22.94 8.88 -10.25
C SER A 412 22.96 8.47 -11.73
N PRO A 413 21.86 7.97 -12.34
CA PRO A 413 21.82 7.71 -13.78
C PRO A 413 22.05 8.96 -14.65
N ASP A 414 21.54 10.12 -14.21
CA ASP A 414 21.73 11.38 -14.91
C ASP A 414 23.14 11.92 -14.72
N VAL A 415 23.72 11.75 -13.52
CA VAL A 415 25.14 12.05 -13.29
C VAL A 415 26.02 11.18 -14.16
N HIS A 416 25.72 9.89 -14.30
CA HIS A 416 26.44 8.99 -15.20
C HIS A 416 26.36 9.48 -16.65
N SER A 417 25.15 9.77 -17.13
CA SER A 417 24.90 10.27 -18.48
C SER A 417 25.61 11.61 -18.74
N LEU A 418 25.55 12.53 -17.77
CA LEU A 418 26.22 13.82 -17.82
C LEU A 418 27.74 13.69 -17.88
N ARG A 419 28.32 12.75 -17.12
CA ARG A 419 29.76 12.46 -17.15
C ARG A 419 30.20 11.79 -18.45
N LEU A 420 29.32 11.05 -19.13
CA LEU A 420 29.58 10.53 -20.48
C LEU A 420 29.51 11.64 -21.54
N ALA A 421 28.60 12.60 -21.37
CA ALA A 421 28.35 13.68 -22.33
C ALA A 421 29.30 14.88 -22.19
N SER A 422 29.81 15.16 -20.99
CA SER A 422 30.62 16.34 -20.68
C SER A 422 31.99 15.97 -20.13
N ARG A 423 33.05 16.51 -20.74
CA ARG A 423 34.44 16.31 -20.28
C ARG A 423 34.70 17.03 -18.94
N VAL A 424 34.02 18.15 -18.71
CA VAL A 424 34.09 18.89 -17.44
C VAL A 424 33.56 18.02 -16.30
N PHE A 425 32.40 17.39 -16.47
CA PHE A 425 31.85 16.49 -15.45
C PHE A 425 32.60 15.14 -15.38
N ALA A 426 33.11 14.61 -16.49
CA ALA A 426 33.93 13.40 -16.51
C ALA A 426 35.16 13.50 -15.59
N THR A 427 35.78 14.70 -15.51
CA THR A 427 36.95 15.00 -14.66
C THR A 427 36.60 15.55 -13.28
N LEU A 428 35.32 15.83 -13.00
CA LEU A 428 34.88 16.32 -11.70
C LEU A 428 34.95 15.22 -10.63
N SER A 429 35.62 15.46 -9.50
CA SER A 429 35.59 14.56 -8.36
C SER A 429 34.24 14.62 -7.64
N LEU A 430 33.64 13.47 -7.35
CA LEU A 430 32.41 13.40 -6.55
C LEU A 430 32.76 13.49 -5.07
N SER A 431 32.32 14.57 -4.41
CA SER A 431 32.60 14.84 -3.00
C SER A 431 31.73 14.02 -2.06
N GLU A 432 32.07 14.01 -0.77
CA GLU A 432 31.23 13.41 0.27
C GLU A 432 29.81 14.04 0.28
N ARG A 433 29.65 15.31 -0.09
CA ARG A 433 28.31 15.94 -0.20
C ARG A 433 27.44 15.27 -1.26
N PHE A 434 28.02 14.93 -2.41
CA PHE A 434 27.31 14.17 -3.44
C PHE A 434 26.87 12.79 -2.91
N TRP A 435 27.75 12.10 -2.17
CA TRP A 435 27.43 10.77 -1.65
C TRP A 435 26.40 10.81 -0.51
N VAL A 436 26.46 11.79 0.39
CA VAL A 436 25.41 12.08 1.40
C VAL A 436 24.07 12.26 0.70
N SER A 437 24.04 12.99 -0.41
CA SER A 437 22.80 13.28 -1.14
C SER A 437 22.14 12.05 -1.77
N ARG A 438 22.76 10.86 -1.73
CA ARG A 438 22.13 9.61 -2.18
C ARG A 438 21.24 8.96 -1.12
N PHE A 439 21.37 9.41 0.12
CA PHE A 439 20.64 8.90 1.29
C PHE A 439 19.53 9.86 1.74
N THR A 440 19.45 11.07 1.17
CA THR A 440 18.39 12.03 1.48
C THR A 440 17.06 11.59 0.86
N GLU A 441 15.95 12.11 1.39
CA GLU A 441 14.59 11.84 0.91
C GLU A 441 14.45 11.82 -0.63
N GLY A 442 13.78 10.78 -1.17
CA GLY A 442 13.52 10.61 -2.60
C GLY A 442 14.74 10.15 -3.43
N ARG A 443 15.81 9.67 -2.78
CA ARG A 443 17.04 9.21 -3.43
C ARG A 443 17.27 7.73 -3.19
N GLU A 444 18.35 7.22 -3.77
CA GLU A 444 18.65 5.79 -3.91
C GLU A 444 18.62 4.97 -2.62
N PHE A 445 18.96 5.58 -1.49
CA PHE A 445 19.01 4.93 -0.17
C PHE A 445 18.25 5.72 0.90
N ASP A 446 17.22 6.46 0.50
CA ASP A 446 16.39 7.24 1.45
C ASP A 446 15.70 6.37 2.51
N TYR A 447 15.51 5.08 2.21
CA TYR A 447 15.00 4.07 3.12
C TYR A 447 15.96 3.63 4.22
N LEU A 448 17.11 4.28 4.38
CA LEU A 448 18.10 4.04 5.44
C LEU A 448 18.29 5.28 6.34
N PRO A 449 17.24 5.84 6.95
CA PRO A 449 17.33 7.04 7.81
C PRO A 449 18.36 6.92 8.95
N GLU A 450 18.57 5.71 9.48
CA GLU A 450 19.46 5.42 10.61
C GLU A 450 20.90 5.87 10.39
N VAL A 451 21.34 5.97 9.14
CA VAL A 451 22.69 6.41 8.77
C VAL A 451 22.92 7.88 9.11
N PHE A 452 21.88 8.70 9.28
CA PHE A 452 22.02 10.09 9.73
C PHE A 452 22.13 10.22 11.24
N ALA A 453 21.50 9.31 11.99
CA ALA A 453 21.63 9.25 13.45
C ALA A 453 23.05 8.79 13.86
N THR A 454 23.65 7.88 13.08
CA THR A 454 25.05 7.46 13.24
C THR A 454 25.80 7.59 11.91
N PRO A 455 26.24 8.82 11.54
CA PRO A 455 26.91 9.08 10.27
C PRO A 455 28.14 8.22 10.03
N PRO A 456 28.30 7.63 8.82
CA PRO A 456 29.53 6.93 8.47
C PRO A 456 30.69 7.92 8.36
N THR A 457 31.91 7.41 8.54
CA THR A 457 33.13 8.21 8.36
C THR A 457 33.43 8.53 6.88
N SER A 458 32.90 7.73 5.93
CA SER A 458 32.81 8.08 4.51
C SER A 458 31.50 7.56 3.91
N TRP A 459 30.71 8.48 3.37
CA TRP A 459 29.46 8.21 2.66
C TRP A 459 29.70 7.51 1.34
N ARG A 460 30.82 7.82 0.66
CA ARG A 460 31.24 7.11 -0.55
C ARG A 460 31.47 5.62 -0.25
N ALA A 461 32.24 5.34 0.80
CA ALA A 461 32.55 3.96 1.18
C ALA A 461 31.28 3.19 1.55
N LEU A 462 30.35 3.83 2.27
CA LEU A 462 29.06 3.24 2.59
C LEU A 462 28.24 2.95 1.33
N TYR A 463 28.13 3.92 0.42
CA TYR A 463 27.43 3.77 -0.86
C TYR A 463 27.95 2.56 -1.65
N LEU A 464 29.27 2.44 -1.81
CA LEU A 464 29.89 1.33 -2.54
C LEU A 464 29.68 0.00 -1.80
N SER A 465 29.78 0.01 -0.48
CA SER A 465 29.56 -1.19 0.34
C SER A 465 28.13 -1.70 0.24
N LEU A 466 27.13 -0.80 0.21
CA LEU A 466 25.72 -1.19 0.04
C LEU A 466 25.46 -1.84 -1.32
N HIS A 467 26.09 -1.34 -2.38
CA HIS A 467 26.00 -1.95 -3.71
C HIS A 467 26.64 -3.33 -3.81
N ILE A 468 27.62 -3.65 -2.95
CA ILE A 468 28.30 -4.95 -2.95
C ILE A 468 27.58 -5.94 -2.03
N TRP A 469 27.19 -5.48 -0.84
CA TRP A 469 26.78 -6.36 0.26
C TRP A 469 25.27 -6.39 0.49
N ALA A 470 24.51 -5.46 -0.07
CA ALA A 470 23.11 -5.24 0.30
C ALA A 470 22.14 -5.08 -0.89
N SER A 471 22.62 -5.02 -2.14
CA SER A 471 21.79 -4.81 -3.34
C SER A 471 20.79 -5.95 -3.60
N ASP A 472 21.14 -7.19 -3.25
CA ASP A 472 20.34 -8.40 -3.50
C ASP A 472 19.81 -9.06 -2.21
N ASN A 473 19.69 -8.29 -1.12
CA ASN A 473 19.16 -8.82 0.14
C ASN A 473 17.63 -8.64 0.26
N MET A 474 16.90 -9.70 0.55
CA MET A 474 15.42 -9.67 0.66
C MET A 474 14.91 -8.69 1.73
N GLY A 475 15.62 -8.51 2.85
CA GLY A 475 15.26 -7.54 3.89
C GLY A 475 15.42 -6.10 3.40
N MET A 476 16.46 -5.82 2.61
CA MET A 476 16.63 -4.52 1.94
C MET A 476 15.53 -4.26 0.91
N ALA A 477 15.18 -5.28 0.12
CA ALA A 477 14.10 -5.18 -0.85
C ALA A 477 12.75 -4.89 -0.17
N ASN A 478 12.44 -5.60 0.92
CA ASN A 478 11.21 -5.35 1.68
C ASN A 478 11.22 -3.97 2.36
N ARG A 479 12.38 -3.52 2.89
CA ARG A 479 12.49 -2.18 3.47
C ARG A 479 12.29 -1.09 2.43
N ARG A 480 12.91 -1.21 1.25
CA ARG A 480 12.71 -0.28 0.11
C ARG A 480 11.25 -0.22 -0.33
N ARG A 481 10.52 -1.33 -0.24
CA ARG A 481 9.09 -1.41 -0.57
C ARG A 481 8.19 -0.73 0.48
N VAL A 482 8.49 -0.90 1.77
CA VAL A 482 7.68 -0.36 2.88
C VAL A 482 7.95 1.11 3.15
N TRP A 483 9.17 1.58 2.89
CA TRP A 483 9.59 2.94 3.24
C TRP A 483 8.76 4.06 2.59
N PRO A 484 8.44 4.02 1.28
CA PRO A 484 7.56 5.03 0.67
C PRO A 484 6.19 5.11 1.35
N LEU A 485 5.63 3.97 1.78
CA LEU A 485 4.35 3.93 2.49
C LEU A 485 4.44 4.69 3.83
N ILE A 486 5.54 4.54 4.56
CA ILE A 486 5.77 5.26 5.81
C ILE A 486 5.90 6.77 5.55
N GLN A 487 6.60 7.16 4.48
CA GLN A 487 6.74 8.56 4.08
C GLN A 487 5.38 9.18 3.74
N ASP A 488 4.52 8.45 3.01
CA ASP A 488 3.17 8.91 2.70
C ASP A 488 2.31 9.12 3.96
N PHE A 489 2.45 8.23 4.94
CA PHE A 489 1.83 8.38 6.27
C PHE A 489 2.34 9.63 7.00
N HIS A 490 3.65 9.84 7.05
CA HIS A 490 4.24 11.02 7.69
C HIS A 490 3.82 12.31 6.99
N ARG A 491 3.76 12.32 5.66
CA ARG A 491 3.28 13.48 4.87
C ARG A 491 1.82 13.81 5.21
N THR A 492 0.95 12.79 5.24
CA THR A 492 -0.47 12.97 5.57
C THR A 492 -0.65 13.46 7.01
N LEU A 493 -0.03 12.80 7.99
CA LEU A 493 -0.09 13.21 9.40
C LEU A 493 0.53 14.59 9.64
N GLY A 494 1.58 14.93 8.89
CA GLY A 494 2.22 16.24 8.94
C GLY A 494 1.27 17.36 8.52
N GLN A 495 0.45 17.13 7.48
CA GLN A 495 -0.59 18.08 7.05
C GLN A 495 -1.71 18.23 8.09
N MET A 496 -2.02 17.18 8.85
CA MET A 496 -3.05 17.21 9.91
C MET A 496 -2.59 17.91 11.19
N LYS A 497 -1.28 18.05 11.38
CA LYS A 497 -0.70 18.51 12.64
C LYS A 497 -0.94 20.00 12.84
N ASP A 498 -1.48 20.36 14.01
CA ASP A 498 -1.73 21.74 14.41
C ASP A 498 -2.67 22.51 13.44
N VAL A 499 -3.56 21.78 12.74
CA VAL A 499 -4.58 22.35 11.84
C VAL A 499 -5.98 22.13 12.42
N ASP A 500 -6.67 23.24 12.71
CA ASP A 500 -8.04 23.22 13.22
C ASP A 500 -9.08 23.20 12.10
N CYS A 501 -10.21 22.53 12.35
CA CYS A 501 -11.38 22.56 11.49
C CYS A 501 -12.24 23.80 11.83
N LEU A 502 -12.13 24.84 11.02
CA LEU A 502 -12.73 26.17 11.26
C LEU A 502 -14.21 26.24 10.85
N GLY A 503 -14.93 27.23 11.41
CA GLY A 503 -16.37 27.46 11.23
C GLY A 503 -17.16 27.22 12.51
N ASN A 504 -18.47 27.48 12.47
CA ASN A 504 -19.35 27.24 13.63
C ASN A 504 -19.57 25.73 13.81
N SER A 505 -19.22 25.18 14.96
CA SER A 505 -19.35 23.75 15.22
C SER A 505 -20.81 23.27 15.20
N ILE A 506 -21.04 22.15 14.52
CA ILE A 506 -22.28 21.38 14.51
C ILE A 506 -21.99 20.02 15.16
N LYS A 507 -22.94 19.54 15.96
CA LYS A 507 -22.87 18.27 16.66
C LYS A 507 -22.74 17.11 15.65
N THR A 508 -21.75 16.25 15.89
CA THR A 508 -21.58 14.97 15.19
C THR A 508 -21.46 13.85 16.23
N ALA A 509 -21.39 12.61 15.76
CA ALA A 509 -21.13 11.48 16.65
C ALA A 509 -19.69 11.48 17.22
N PHE A 510 -18.76 12.19 16.58
CA PHE A 510 -17.36 12.33 17.01
C PHE A 510 -17.08 13.64 17.78
N GLU A 511 -18.01 14.59 17.80
CA GLU A 511 -18.01 15.80 18.65
C GLU A 511 -19.36 15.92 19.40
N PRO A 512 -19.74 14.93 20.24
CA PRO A 512 -21.05 14.86 20.88
C PRO A 512 -21.31 15.99 21.91
N GLU A 513 -20.25 16.62 22.42
CA GLU A 513 -20.28 17.74 23.36
C GLU A 513 -20.74 19.06 22.73
N VAL A 514 -20.71 19.17 21.40
CA VAL A 514 -21.19 20.36 20.69
C VAL A 514 -22.72 20.45 20.84
N PRO A 515 -23.28 21.55 21.37
CA PRO A 515 -24.71 21.64 21.67
C PRO A 515 -25.57 21.93 20.44
N ASN A 516 -24.99 22.46 19.36
CA ASN A 516 -25.70 22.85 18.16
C ASN A 516 -26.04 21.62 17.31
N PRO A 517 -27.32 21.21 17.19
CA PRO A 517 -27.69 20.05 16.38
C PRO A 517 -27.53 20.28 14.87
N GLY A 518 -27.27 21.52 14.45
CA GLY A 518 -27.26 21.92 13.06
C GLY A 518 -28.68 22.10 12.48
N PRO A 519 -28.76 22.56 11.22
CA PRO A 519 -30.02 22.69 10.51
C PRO A 519 -30.63 21.32 10.17
N GLN A 520 -31.95 21.28 9.96
CA GLN A 520 -32.65 20.07 9.55
C GLN A 520 -32.25 19.68 8.13
N HIS A 521 -32.08 18.37 7.87
CA HIS A 521 -31.66 17.87 6.55
C HIS A 521 -32.58 18.35 5.40
N GLU A 522 -33.90 18.40 5.62
CA GLU A 522 -34.89 18.86 4.62
C GLU A 522 -34.70 20.33 4.22
N SER A 523 -34.11 21.14 5.12
CA SER A 523 -33.80 22.55 4.87
C SER A 523 -32.50 22.76 4.08
N LEU A 524 -31.82 21.68 3.68
CA LEU A 524 -30.56 21.72 2.96
C LEU A 524 -30.68 21.11 1.56
N ILE A 525 -29.78 21.56 0.68
CA ILE A 525 -29.41 20.86 -0.54
C ILE A 525 -27.95 20.49 -0.41
N THR A 526 -27.65 19.20 -0.54
CA THR A 526 -26.35 18.62 -0.21
C THR A 526 -25.69 18.00 -1.42
N ALA A 527 -24.40 18.26 -1.60
CA ALA A 527 -23.52 17.52 -2.48
C ALA A 527 -22.68 16.56 -1.63
N GLU A 528 -22.79 15.27 -1.94
CA GLU A 528 -22.03 14.19 -1.35
C GLU A 528 -22.08 12.98 -2.28
N ARG A 529 -21.21 12.00 -2.05
CA ARG A 529 -21.19 10.73 -2.80
C ARG A 529 -21.43 9.55 -1.88
N TYR A 530 -20.39 8.95 -1.29
CA TYR A 530 -20.56 7.77 -0.42
C TYR A 530 -20.21 8.08 1.04
N LEU A 531 -21.18 8.61 1.80
CA LEU A 531 -21.05 8.79 3.24
C LEU A 531 -21.61 7.61 4.02
N PHE A 532 -20.80 7.06 4.91
CA PHE A 532 -21.18 5.98 5.81
C PHE A 532 -21.58 6.52 7.18
N GLU A 533 -22.73 6.05 7.67
CA GLU A 533 -23.24 6.43 8.96
C GLU A 533 -22.37 5.86 10.10
N PRO A 534 -22.24 6.60 11.23
CA PRO A 534 -21.82 6.03 12.50
C PRO A 534 -22.59 4.74 12.82
N GLY A 535 -21.93 3.70 13.33
CA GLY A 535 -22.59 2.42 13.65
C GLY A 535 -22.68 1.43 12.49
N THR A 536 -22.16 1.76 11.31
CA THR A 536 -22.11 0.86 10.14
C THR A 536 -20.69 0.40 9.81
N HIS A 537 -20.57 -0.72 9.07
CA HIS A 537 -19.30 -1.20 8.53
C HIS A 537 -18.77 -0.24 7.48
N PHE A 538 -17.54 0.26 7.65
CA PHE A 538 -16.96 1.32 6.82
C PHE A 538 -16.13 0.76 5.65
N VAL A 539 -16.78 0.11 4.70
CA VAL A 539 -16.06 -0.66 3.66
C VAL A 539 -15.54 0.18 2.49
N GLY A 540 -16.01 1.42 2.34
CA GLY A 540 -15.52 2.35 1.31
C GLY A 540 -16.04 3.78 1.51
N GLY A 541 -15.71 4.68 0.58
CA GLY A 541 -16.22 6.06 0.58
C GLY A 541 -15.63 6.94 1.69
N SER A 542 -16.48 7.57 2.50
CA SER A 542 -16.10 8.55 3.51
C SER A 542 -16.98 8.49 4.77
N ARG A 543 -16.46 9.06 5.86
CA ARG A 543 -17.16 9.14 7.15
C ARG A 543 -17.05 10.54 7.74
N VAL A 544 -18.15 11.01 8.31
CA VAL A 544 -18.21 12.32 8.94
C VAL A 544 -17.66 12.25 10.36
N LEU A 545 -16.57 12.99 10.61
CA LEU A 545 -16.03 13.21 11.95
C LEU A 545 -16.44 14.61 12.46
N ARG A 546 -16.38 15.64 11.61
CA ARG A 546 -16.69 17.02 12.01
C ARG A 546 -17.70 17.65 11.08
N ALA A 547 -18.53 18.54 11.62
CA ALA A 547 -19.45 19.35 10.83
C ALA A 547 -19.33 20.82 11.25
N ARG A 548 -19.28 21.72 10.27
CA ARG A 548 -19.09 23.16 10.45
C ARG A 548 -20.08 23.94 9.61
N SER A 549 -20.44 25.13 10.03
CA SER A 549 -21.24 26.05 9.23
C SER A 549 -20.70 27.47 9.21
N VAL A 550 -21.08 28.20 8.16
CA VAL A 550 -20.89 29.66 8.04
C VAL A 550 -22.21 30.26 7.56
N GLU A 551 -22.61 31.36 8.20
CA GLU A 551 -23.84 32.10 7.89
C GLU A 551 -23.51 33.45 7.24
N PHE A 552 -24.32 33.84 6.24
CA PHE A 552 -24.19 35.09 5.51
C PHE A 552 -25.48 35.92 5.65
N PRO A 553 -25.45 37.12 6.27
CA PRO A 553 -26.66 37.86 6.69
C PRO A 553 -27.69 38.25 5.62
N ARG A 554 -27.36 38.18 4.33
CA ARG A 554 -28.30 38.48 3.23
C ARG A 554 -28.10 37.52 2.07
N ARG A 555 -26.93 37.60 1.44
CA ARG A 555 -26.45 36.78 0.32
C ARG A 555 -24.93 36.71 0.41
N LEU A 556 -24.35 35.58 0.01
CA LEU A 556 -22.90 35.43 -0.10
C LEU A 556 -22.33 36.42 -1.12
N LYS A 557 -21.74 37.51 -0.64
CA LYS A 557 -21.08 38.53 -1.46
C LYS A 557 -19.61 38.62 -1.09
N VAL A 558 -18.76 38.06 -1.93
CA VAL A 558 -17.32 37.90 -1.71
C VAL A 558 -16.54 38.44 -2.91
N MET A 559 -15.36 39.01 -2.67
CA MET A 559 -14.44 39.39 -3.74
C MET A 559 -13.40 38.30 -4.05
N LEU A 560 -13.15 37.41 -3.08
CA LEU A 560 -12.17 36.34 -3.20
C LEU A 560 -12.69 35.11 -2.46
N MET A 561 -12.70 33.98 -3.15
CA MET A 561 -12.80 32.66 -2.54
C MET A 561 -11.42 32.01 -2.59
N SER A 562 -10.97 31.42 -1.49
CA SER A 562 -9.74 30.62 -1.46
C SER A 562 -10.07 29.19 -1.07
N VAL A 563 -9.53 28.24 -1.79
CA VAL A 563 -9.78 26.81 -1.61
C VAL A 563 -8.50 26.17 -1.11
N SER A 564 -8.57 25.59 0.09
CA SER A 564 -7.47 24.90 0.74
C SER A 564 -7.47 23.44 0.33
N PHE A 565 -6.29 22.86 0.09
CA PHE A 565 -6.13 21.48 -0.34
C PHE A 565 -5.29 20.67 0.64
N VAL A 566 -5.45 19.35 0.56
CA VAL A 566 -4.64 18.36 1.27
C VAL A 566 -4.27 17.26 0.29
N GLU A 567 -3.00 16.84 0.31
CA GLU A 567 -2.47 15.79 -0.56
C GLU A 567 -2.58 14.43 0.16
N THR A 568 -3.13 13.44 -0.55
CA THR A 568 -3.16 12.04 -0.12
C THR A 568 -2.55 11.14 -1.21
N PRO A 569 -2.28 9.86 -0.92
CA PRO A 569 -1.89 8.90 -1.96
C PRO A 569 -2.90 8.79 -3.12
N ASP A 570 -4.18 9.10 -2.88
CA ASP A 570 -5.24 9.14 -3.89
C ASP A 570 -5.31 10.49 -4.64
N GLY A 571 -4.39 11.40 -4.38
CA GLY A 571 -4.31 12.72 -5.00
C GLY A 571 -4.81 13.87 -4.12
N LEU A 572 -5.06 15.00 -4.74
CA LEU A 572 -5.43 16.25 -4.06
C LEU A 572 -6.93 16.27 -3.72
N PHE A 573 -7.27 16.73 -2.51
CA PHE A 573 -8.65 16.92 -2.07
C PHE A 573 -8.85 18.29 -1.43
N ILE A 574 -10.05 18.86 -1.58
CA ILE A 574 -10.45 20.08 -0.88
C ILE A 574 -10.55 19.79 0.61
N SER A 575 -9.89 20.63 1.42
CA SER A 575 -9.83 20.53 2.88
C SER A 575 -10.58 21.65 3.60
N GLY A 576 -10.74 22.81 2.95
CA GLY A 576 -11.49 23.93 3.50
C GLY A 576 -11.65 25.08 2.50
N LEU A 577 -12.50 26.03 2.87
CA LEU A 577 -12.88 27.20 2.07
C LEU A 577 -12.72 28.48 2.90
N ILE A 578 -12.22 29.54 2.27
CA ILE A 578 -12.13 30.88 2.85
C ILE A 578 -12.84 31.87 1.93
N PHE A 579 -13.71 32.67 2.52
CA PHE A 579 -14.52 33.65 1.83
C PHE A 579 -14.13 35.04 2.30
N ILE A 580 -13.72 35.93 1.40
CA ILE A 580 -13.36 37.32 1.75
C ILE A 580 -14.37 38.29 1.16
N GLY A 581 -15.09 39.00 2.03
CA GLY A 581 -16.06 40.04 1.72
C GLY A 581 -15.42 41.34 1.21
N ALA A 582 -16.24 42.22 0.63
CA ALA A 582 -15.77 43.50 0.07
C ALA A 582 -15.22 44.48 1.13
N ASP A 583 -15.64 44.32 2.38
CA ASP A 583 -15.20 45.03 3.57
C ASP A 583 -13.90 44.48 4.18
N GLY A 584 -13.37 43.38 3.63
CA GLY A 584 -12.18 42.69 4.13
C GLY A 584 -12.47 41.72 5.28
N VAL A 585 -13.72 41.56 5.69
CA VAL A 585 -14.12 40.50 6.62
C VAL A 585 -14.02 39.17 5.89
N PHE A 586 -13.49 38.16 6.56
CA PHE A 586 -13.40 36.82 5.99
C PHE A 586 -14.01 35.77 6.92
N GLU A 587 -14.58 34.75 6.31
CA GLU A 587 -15.12 33.57 6.97
C GLU A 587 -14.34 32.33 6.50
N SER A 588 -14.16 31.35 7.38
CA SER A 588 -13.43 30.12 7.08
C SER A 588 -14.26 28.90 7.45
N LEU A 589 -14.19 27.87 6.61
CA LEU A 589 -14.95 26.64 6.74
C LEU A 589 -14.04 25.44 6.45
N GLY A 590 -13.77 24.60 7.45
CA GLY A 590 -12.91 23.42 7.29
C GLY A 590 -11.44 23.64 7.66
N TYR A 591 -10.58 22.74 7.19
CA TYR A 591 -9.14 22.75 7.46
C TYR A 591 -8.41 23.69 6.50
N THR A 592 -7.46 24.46 7.01
CA THR A 592 -6.77 25.50 6.23
C THR A 592 -5.26 25.24 6.15
N HIS A 593 -4.79 24.89 4.97
CA HIS A 593 -3.38 24.68 4.63
C HIS A 593 -2.86 25.85 3.80
N LYS A 594 -2.16 26.80 4.45
CA LYS A 594 -1.74 28.05 3.80
C LYS A 594 -0.77 27.87 2.64
N SER A 595 -0.02 26.78 2.61
CA SER A 595 0.92 26.45 1.53
C SER A 595 0.24 25.87 0.29
N GLU A 596 -0.95 25.27 0.45
CA GLU A 596 -1.67 24.54 -0.58
C GLU A 596 -3.05 25.17 -0.76
N MET A 597 -3.07 26.36 -1.37
CA MET A 597 -4.28 27.16 -1.53
C MET A 597 -4.38 27.77 -2.91
N GLU A 598 -5.54 27.64 -3.52
CA GLU A 598 -5.87 28.31 -4.78
C GLU A 598 -6.88 29.43 -4.56
N HIS A 599 -6.78 30.48 -5.38
CA HIS A 599 -7.51 31.72 -5.19
C HIS A 599 -8.39 32.02 -6.41
N ILE A 600 -9.69 32.13 -6.17
CA ILE A 600 -10.71 32.44 -7.18
C ILE A 600 -11.19 33.89 -6.96
N PRO A 601 -10.73 34.86 -7.76
CA PRO A 601 -11.24 36.23 -7.71
C PRO A 601 -12.66 36.29 -8.26
N LEU A 602 -13.54 37.04 -7.60
CA LEU A 602 -14.95 37.16 -7.94
C LEU A 602 -15.37 38.62 -8.17
N PRO A 603 -16.36 38.89 -9.04
CA PRO A 603 -16.86 40.25 -9.29
C PRO A 603 -17.38 40.92 -8.01
N LYS A 604 -16.99 42.17 -7.75
CA LYS A 604 -17.33 42.91 -6.51
C LYS A 604 -18.79 43.34 -6.43
N ASP A 605 -19.47 43.41 -7.56
CA ASP A 605 -20.84 43.88 -7.70
C ASP A 605 -21.87 42.75 -7.65
N GLN A 606 -21.48 41.52 -7.97
CA GLN A 606 -22.36 40.34 -7.96
C GLN A 606 -22.32 39.57 -6.65
N TYR A 607 -23.32 38.72 -6.41
CA TYR A 607 -23.31 37.71 -5.35
C TYR A 607 -23.02 36.32 -5.92
N VAL A 608 -22.62 35.39 -5.05
CA VAL A 608 -22.46 33.98 -5.38
C VAL A 608 -23.84 33.31 -5.33
N LYS A 609 -24.33 32.92 -6.51
CA LYS A 609 -25.57 32.18 -6.70
C LYS A 609 -25.44 30.72 -6.25
N GLY A 610 -24.23 30.16 -6.38
CA GLY A 610 -23.96 28.80 -5.95
C GLY A 610 -22.55 28.32 -6.25
N PHE A 611 -22.38 27.01 -6.20
CA PHE A 611 -21.12 26.34 -6.51
C PHE A 611 -21.35 25.21 -7.51
N GLU A 612 -20.39 24.99 -8.39
CA GLU A 612 -20.20 23.72 -9.07
C GLU A 612 -19.07 22.97 -8.36
N VAL A 613 -19.28 21.68 -8.08
CA VAL A 613 -18.34 20.85 -7.34
C VAL A 613 -18.05 19.57 -8.12
N ALA A 614 -16.78 19.14 -8.09
CA ALA A 614 -16.34 17.87 -8.64
C ALA A 614 -16.05 16.89 -7.49
N LEU A 615 -16.66 15.71 -7.56
CA LEU A 615 -16.80 14.76 -6.47
C LEU A 615 -16.10 13.43 -6.80
N ASP A 616 -15.21 13.02 -5.92
CA ASP A 616 -14.67 11.68 -5.83
C ASP A 616 -15.56 10.79 -4.94
N VAL A 617 -15.29 9.49 -4.87
CA VAL A 617 -15.96 8.62 -3.89
C VAL A 617 -15.59 8.95 -2.45
N CYS A 618 -14.39 9.49 -2.24
CA CYS A 618 -13.81 9.78 -0.94
C CYS A 618 -13.77 11.28 -0.59
N GLY A 619 -14.34 12.18 -1.40
CA GLY A 619 -14.36 13.61 -1.09
C GLY A 619 -14.47 14.54 -2.29
N PHE A 620 -14.07 15.79 -2.11
CA PHE A 620 -14.18 16.84 -3.13
C PHE A 620 -12.83 17.09 -3.80
N ARG A 621 -12.80 17.13 -5.12
CA ARG A 621 -11.58 17.32 -5.93
C ARG A 621 -11.40 18.75 -6.41
N ALA A 622 -12.50 19.39 -6.79
CA ALA A 622 -12.47 20.75 -7.32
C ALA A 622 -13.78 21.49 -7.04
N THR A 623 -13.73 22.81 -7.07
CA THR A 623 -14.92 23.65 -7.00
C THR A 623 -14.76 24.95 -7.80
N ALA A 624 -15.86 25.43 -8.34
CA ALA A 624 -16.00 26.75 -8.94
C ALA A 624 -17.22 27.46 -8.35
N ALA A 625 -17.14 28.79 -8.23
CA ALA A 625 -18.26 29.61 -7.82
C ALA A 625 -19.11 29.99 -9.05
N ILE A 626 -20.43 30.01 -8.87
CA ILE A 626 -21.39 30.47 -9.87
C ILE A 626 -21.90 31.83 -9.43
N THR A 627 -21.69 32.83 -10.27
CA THR A 627 -22.08 34.22 -10.00
C THR A 627 -23.55 34.47 -10.34
N GLU A 628 -24.05 35.67 -10.00
CA GLU A 628 -25.46 36.06 -10.14
C GLU A 628 -25.97 35.91 -11.58
N ASP A 629 -25.16 36.27 -12.57
CA ASP A 629 -25.48 36.16 -13.99
C ASP A 629 -25.40 34.72 -14.55
N GLY A 630 -25.00 33.75 -13.72
CA GLY A 630 -24.83 32.36 -14.11
C GLY A 630 -23.43 32.00 -14.62
N THR A 631 -22.50 32.96 -14.67
CA THR A 631 -21.11 32.70 -15.06
C THR A 631 -20.40 31.86 -14.00
N THR A 632 -19.83 30.74 -14.42
CA THR A 632 -18.95 29.91 -13.59
C THR A 632 -17.55 30.50 -13.57
N SER A 633 -16.95 30.61 -12.39
CA SER A 633 -15.57 31.07 -12.21
C SER A 633 -14.55 30.08 -12.78
N LEU A 634 -13.27 30.43 -12.70
CA LEU A 634 -12.21 29.41 -12.78
C LEU A 634 -12.42 28.35 -11.68
N TRP A 635 -12.05 27.12 -12.01
CA TRP A 635 -11.99 26.03 -11.05
C TRP A 635 -10.76 26.18 -10.16
N ALA A 636 -10.94 25.86 -8.88
CA ALA A 636 -9.84 25.51 -8.00
C ALA A 636 -9.76 23.99 -7.90
N GLY A 637 -8.58 23.41 -8.11
CA GLY A 637 -8.38 21.97 -8.26
C GLY A 637 -8.73 21.45 -9.66
N ASP A 638 -8.70 20.13 -9.84
CA ASP A 638 -8.94 19.47 -11.14
C ASP A 638 -10.35 18.83 -11.20
N PRO A 639 -11.27 19.36 -12.04
CA PRO A 639 -12.59 18.79 -12.25
C PRO A 639 -12.64 17.72 -13.35
N ALA A 640 -11.50 17.36 -13.96
CA ALA A 640 -11.44 16.35 -15.02
C ALA A 640 -11.84 14.97 -14.47
N ASP A 641 -12.57 14.20 -15.27
CA ASP A 641 -12.97 12.81 -14.99
C ASP A 641 -13.76 12.56 -13.69
N HIS A 642 -14.20 13.61 -13.00
CA HIS A 642 -14.94 13.51 -11.76
C HIS A 642 -16.40 13.97 -11.91
N PRO A 643 -17.36 13.22 -11.32
CA PRO A 643 -18.75 13.63 -11.28
C PRO A 643 -18.98 15.03 -10.74
N ARG A 644 -19.87 15.79 -11.39
CA ARG A 644 -20.19 17.17 -11.05
C ARG A 644 -21.60 17.34 -10.53
N ARG A 645 -21.74 18.25 -9.57
CA ARG A 645 -23.03 18.68 -9.03
C ARG A 645 -23.05 20.18 -8.82
N ARG A 646 -24.23 20.77 -8.99
CA ARG A 646 -24.49 22.18 -8.66
C ARG A 646 -25.16 22.30 -7.30
N LEU A 647 -24.75 23.33 -6.57
CA LEU A 647 -25.35 23.80 -5.34
C LEU A 647 -25.77 25.25 -5.55
N ILE A 648 -26.82 25.47 -6.35
CA ILE A 648 -27.31 26.81 -6.72
C ILE A 648 -28.66 27.12 -6.09
N ASP A 649 -28.91 28.39 -5.78
CA ASP A 649 -30.25 28.89 -5.41
C ASP A 649 -30.49 30.24 -6.11
N VAL A 650 -31.69 30.46 -6.65
CA VAL A 650 -32.00 31.73 -7.35
C VAL A 650 -31.97 32.92 -6.39
N GLU A 651 -32.28 32.73 -5.11
CA GLU A 651 -32.25 33.77 -4.09
C GLU A 651 -30.86 34.00 -3.48
N GLY A 652 -29.87 33.19 -3.88
CA GLY A 652 -28.50 33.19 -3.38
C GLY A 652 -28.34 32.48 -2.02
N ILE A 653 -27.11 32.08 -1.72
CA ILE A 653 -26.78 31.29 -0.52
C ILE A 653 -26.70 32.19 0.73
N SER A 654 -27.31 31.77 1.84
CA SER A 654 -27.09 32.39 3.16
C SER A 654 -26.55 31.46 4.23
N LEU A 655 -26.49 30.16 4.00
CA LEU A 655 -25.88 29.20 4.91
C LEU A 655 -25.09 28.18 4.12
N LEU A 656 -23.85 27.94 4.55
CA LEU A 656 -23.10 26.77 4.14
C LEU A 656 -22.92 25.86 5.34
N VAL A 657 -23.14 24.57 5.12
CA VAL A 657 -22.82 23.49 6.06
C VAL A 657 -21.85 22.57 5.35
N ALA A 658 -20.69 22.33 5.95
CA ALA A 658 -19.71 21.39 5.44
C ALA A 658 -19.45 20.30 6.47
N GLN A 659 -19.33 19.08 5.98
CA GLN A 659 -18.93 17.93 6.78
C GLN A 659 -17.56 17.45 6.31
N PHE A 660 -16.76 17.04 7.28
CA PHE A 660 -15.37 16.70 7.11
C PHE A 660 -15.08 15.36 7.77
N ASP A 661 -14.15 14.63 7.18
CA ASP A 661 -13.45 13.58 7.89
C ASP A 661 -12.31 14.20 8.74
N ALA A 662 -11.25 13.45 9.04
CA ALA A 662 -10.14 13.96 9.82
C ALA A 662 -9.33 15.10 9.16
N PHE A 663 -9.42 15.32 7.84
CA PHE A 663 -8.56 16.29 7.15
C PHE A 663 -9.10 16.85 5.82
N LYS A 664 -10.19 16.32 5.27
CA LYS A 664 -10.79 16.76 3.99
C LYS A 664 -12.31 16.90 4.04
N LEU A 665 -12.83 17.66 3.07
CA LEU A 665 -14.26 17.89 2.84
C LEU A 665 -14.91 16.65 2.23
N VAL A 666 -16.02 16.19 2.83
CA VAL A 666 -16.75 14.98 2.38
C VAL A 666 -18.24 15.24 2.10
N SER A 667 -18.80 16.34 2.61
CA SER A 667 -20.13 16.82 2.25
C SER A 667 -20.16 18.35 2.25
N LEU A 668 -20.87 18.95 1.30
CA LEU A 668 -21.11 20.39 1.25
C LEU A 668 -22.59 20.65 0.97
N SER A 669 -23.22 21.43 1.83
CA SER A 669 -24.63 21.79 1.74
C SER A 669 -24.84 23.29 1.78
N ARG A 670 -25.94 23.71 1.16
CA ARG A 670 -26.48 25.07 1.24
C ARG A 670 -27.92 25.08 1.74
N ASP A 671 -28.40 26.21 2.23
CA ASP A 671 -29.81 26.39 2.62
C ASP A 671 -30.77 26.30 1.44
N ARG A 672 -31.92 25.62 1.64
CA ARG A 672 -33.02 25.49 0.67
C ARG A 672 -33.98 26.69 0.79
N LYS A 673 -33.87 27.67 -0.12
CA LYS A 673 -34.83 28.77 -0.26
C LYS A 673 -35.82 28.53 -1.38
N THR A 674 -35.33 28.00 -2.50
CA THR A 674 -36.16 27.60 -3.64
C THR A 674 -36.73 26.19 -3.43
N GLU A 675 -38.05 26.03 -3.51
CA GLU A 675 -38.72 24.73 -3.29
C GLU A 675 -38.43 23.71 -4.41
N THR A 676 -38.40 24.15 -5.67
CA THR A 676 -38.25 23.28 -6.84
C THR A 676 -36.97 23.61 -7.61
N LEU A 677 -36.12 22.60 -7.82
CA LEU A 677 -34.91 22.71 -8.63
C LEU A 677 -35.05 21.93 -9.92
N GLU A 678 -34.42 22.42 -10.98
CA GLU A 678 -34.28 21.68 -12.24
C GLU A 678 -33.44 20.41 -12.01
N PRO A 679 -33.68 19.31 -12.76
CA PRO A 679 -32.87 18.09 -12.67
C PRO A 679 -31.36 18.34 -12.72
N ARG A 680 -30.91 19.28 -13.55
CA ARG A 680 -29.50 19.67 -13.71
C ARG A 680 -28.85 20.19 -12.43
N ASP A 681 -29.65 20.88 -11.61
CA ASP A 681 -29.17 21.58 -10.42
C ASP A 681 -29.35 20.76 -9.14
N ARG A 682 -30.00 19.60 -9.24
CA ARG A 682 -30.23 18.70 -8.09
C ARG A 682 -29.53 17.33 -8.22
N LEU A 683 -29.11 16.93 -9.42
CA LEU A 683 -28.54 15.60 -9.71
C LEU A 683 -27.01 15.62 -9.86
N LEU A 684 -26.40 14.44 -9.77
CA LEU A 684 -24.97 14.20 -9.99
C LEU A 684 -24.74 13.74 -11.44
N TRP A 685 -23.76 14.34 -12.14
CA TRP A 685 -23.46 14.07 -13.55
C TRP A 685 -22.03 13.56 -13.71
N HIS A 686 -21.74 12.59 -14.56
CA HIS A 686 -20.42 11.94 -14.59
C HIS A 686 -19.25 12.86 -15.01
N ARG A 687 -19.50 13.85 -15.88
CA ARG A 687 -18.46 14.75 -16.39
C ARG A 687 -18.94 16.19 -16.52
N GLU A 688 -19.94 16.42 -17.35
CA GLU A 688 -20.45 17.75 -17.63
C GLU A 688 -21.95 17.81 -17.34
N ILE A 689 -22.39 18.95 -16.81
CA ILE A 689 -23.80 19.21 -16.55
C ILE A 689 -24.41 19.72 -17.86
N PRO A 690 -25.43 19.04 -18.44
CA PRO A 690 -26.01 19.44 -19.72
C PRO A 690 -26.51 20.89 -19.70
N SER A 691 -26.30 21.61 -20.80
CA SER A 691 -26.78 23.00 -20.97
C SER A 691 -28.29 23.11 -20.68
N PRO A 692 -28.75 24.22 -20.06
CA PRO A 692 -30.17 24.49 -19.84
C PRO A 692 -31.03 24.48 -21.13
N GLU A 693 -30.42 24.72 -22.29
CA GLU A 693 -31.10 24.76 -23.60
C GLU A 693 -31.51 23.36 -24.10
N LEU A 694 -30.91 22.31 -23.56
CA LEU A 694 -31.19 20.93 -23.96
C LEU A 694 -32.48 20.42 -23.32
N PHE A 695 -33.16 19.48 -23.97
CA PHE A 695 -34.26 18.72 -23.38
C PHE A 695 -33.74 17.37 -22.90
N LEU A 696 -34.15 16.99 -21.68
CA LEU A 696 -33.82 15.72 -21.06
C LEU A 696 -35.12 14.92 -20.90
N ASP A 697 -35.29 13.89 -21.70
CA ASP A 697 -36.52 13.11 -21.81
C ASP A 697 -36.25 11.63 -21.54
N GLY A 698 -36.68 11.13 -20.38
CA GLY A 698 -36.40 9.76 -19.95
C GLY A 698 -37.65 8.98 -19.56
N VAL A 699 -37.49 7.66 -19.43
CA VAL A 699 -38.59 6.73 -19.11
C VAL A 699 -39.15 6.89 -17.70
N ARG A 700 -38.35 7.45 -16.79
CA ARG A 700 -38.72 7.78 -15.40
C ARG A 700 -38.36 9.24 -15.14
N PRO A 701 -39.14 9.99 -14.34
CA PRO A 701 -38.68 11.26 -13.84
C PRO A 701 -37.33 11.04 -13.14
N LEU A 702 -36.35 11.88 -13.41
CA LEU A 702 -35.12 11.92 -12.63
C LEU A 702 -35.49 12.38 -11.21
N ASP A 703 -35.85 11.44 -10.34
CA ASP A 703 -36.49 11.68 -9.05
C ASP A 703 -35.49 12.09 -7.95
N GLU A 704 -35.93 12.94 -7.02
CA GLU A 704 -35.20 13.40 -5.84
C GLU A 704 -35.07 12.34 -4.74
N LYS A 705 -36.00 11.38 -4.68
CA LYS A 705 -35.98 10.33 -3.63
C LYS A 705 -34.80 9.39 -3.75
N VAL A 706 -34.16 9.37 -4.92
CA VAL A 706 -32.89 8.70 -5.15
C VAL A 706 -31.85 9.82 -5.20
N SER A 707 -31.32 10.21 -4.04
CA SER A 707 -30.01 10.87 -3.96
C SER A 707 -28.97 9.87 -4.44
N SER A 708 -29.01 9.58 -5.73
CA SER A 708 -28.20 8.53 -6.33
C SER A 708 -26.76 8.98 -6.24
N LYS A 709 -26.01 8.26 -5.42
CA LYS A 709 -24.55 8.34 -5.34
C LYS A 709 -23.90 7.96 -6.68
N VAL A 710 -24.70 7.38 -7.59
CA VAL A 710 -24.34 7.01 -8.95
C VAL A 710 -24.61 8.19 -9.91
N PRO A 711 -23.57 8.71 -10.57
CA PRO A 711 -23.71 9.81 -11.50
C PRO A 711 -24.55 9.42 -12.72
N ILE A 712 -25.26 10.40 -13.28
CA ILE A 712 -25.89 10.29 -14.60
C ILE A 712 -24.80 10.36 -15.65
N THR A 713 -24.71 9.33 -16.47
CA THR A 713 -23.77 9.28 -17.59
C THR A 713 -24.48 9.80 -18.83
N THR A 714 -23.79 10.65 -19.58
CA THR A 714 -24.29 11.23 -20.82
C THR A 714 -23.38 10.83 -21.96
N ILE A 715 -23.98 10.58 -23.11
CA ILE A 715 -23.27 10.46 -24.38
C ILE A 715 -23.84 11.45 -25.37
N PHE A 716 -22.96 12.16 -26.07
CA PHE A 716 -23.30 12.98 -27.20
C PHE A 716 -22.82 12.29 -28.48
N PHE A 717 -23.69 12.22 -29.47
CA PHE A 717 -23.36 11.61 -30.76
C PHE A 717 -22.37 12.48 -31.56
N GLY A 718 -22.27 13.78 -31.24
CA GLY A 718 -21.39 14.74 -31.89
C GLY A 718 -21.30 16.07 -31.13
N GLU A 719 -20.60 17.05 -31.70
CA GLU A 719 -20.74 18.46 -31.28
C GLU A 719 -22.15 18.97 -31.62
N ASN A 720 -22.58 20.10 -31.03
CA ASN A 720 -23.97 20.61 -31.03
C ASN A 720 -24.62 20.86 -32.43
N ASP A 721 -23.94 20.57 -33.53
CA ASP A 721 -24.37 20.84 -34.90
C ASP A 721 -25.11 19.68 -35.60
N GLY A 722 -25.29 18.53 -34.92
CA GLY A 722 -26.07 17.39 -35.43
C GLY A 722 -25.46 16.65 -36.63
N ARG A 723 -24.25 17.02 -37.10
CA ARG A 723 -23.61 16.38 -38.28
C ARG A 723 -23.34 14.90 -38.10
N TYR A 724 -23.18 14.46 -36.86
CA TYR A 724 -22.77 13.10 -36.54
C TYR A 724 -23.93 12.10 -36.58
N VAL A 725 -25.17 12.52 -36.31
CA VAL A 725 -26.34 11.63 -36.44
C VAL A 725 -26.49 11.14 -37.88
N ARG A 726 -26.23 12.01 -38.86
CA ARG A 726 -26.19 11.65 -40.30
C ARG A 726 -25.00 10.79 -40.71
N GLN A 727 -24.05 10.59 -39.81
CA GLN A 727 -22.90 9.71 -40.03
C GLN A 727 -23.05 8.39 -39.26
N MET A 728 -24.11 8.21 -38.47
CA MET A 728 -24.36 6.98 -37.74
C MET A 728 -24.64 5.85 -38.74
N THR A 729 -23.96 4.72 -38.55
CA THR A 729 -24.05 3.53 -39.41
C THR A 729 -24.68 2.36 -38.68
N ALA A 730 -24.57 2.30 -37.36
CA ALA A 730 -25.21 1.27 -36.57
C ALA A 730 -25.41 1.64 -35.09
N ILE A 731 -26.29 0.89 -34.44
CA ILE A 731 -26.49 0.90 -33.00
C ILE A 731 -26.46 -0.55 -32.52
N GLY A 732 -25.71 -0.80 -31.46
CA GLY A 732 -25.69 -2.12 -30.82
C GLY A 732 -25.74 -2.06 -29.31
N SER A 733 -26.04 -3.22 -28.72
CA SER A 733 -26.12 -3.40 -27.28
C SER A 733 -25.37 -4.65 -26.84
N HIS A 734 -24.79 -4.59 -25.64
CA HIS A 734 -24.34 -5.78 -24.93
C HIS A 734 -25.36 -6.15 -23.86
N ASN A 735 -25.86 -7.38 -23.94
CA ASN A 735 -26.90 -7.88 -23.07
C ASN A 735 -26.33 -9.00 -22.19
N TYR A 736 -26.47 -8.85 -20.88
CA TYR A 736 -26.12 -9.87 -19.89
C TYR A 736 -27.32 -10.78 -19.62
N ASP A 737 -27.06 -12.08 -19.41
CA ASP A 737 -28.08 -13.09 -19.05
C ASP A 737 -29.33 -12.98 -19.95
N TRP A 738 -29.10 -12.99 -21.27
CA TRP A 738 -30.10 -12.90 -22.33
C TRP A 738 -30.77 -11.53 -22.57
N CYS A 739 -31.08 -10.74 -21.54
CA CYS A 739 -32.00 -9.58 -21.67
C CYS A 739 -31.60 -8.29 -20.95
N HIS A 740 -30.63 -8.30 -20.03
CA HIS A 740 -30.22 -7.10 -19.29
C HIS A 740 -29.29 -6.22 -20.13
N VAL A 741 -29.75 -5.02 -20.51
CA VAL A 741 -28.97 -4.10 -21.35
C VAL A 741 -27.96 -3.35 -20.47
N ASN A 742 -26.67 -3.62 -20.68
CA ASN A 742 -25.59 -3.05 -19.85
C ASN A 742 -24.79 -1.98 -20.58
N ARG A 743 -24.70 -2.08 -21.91
CA ARG A 743 -23.97 -1.13 -22.76
C ARG A 743 -24.72 -0.89 -24.05
N LEU A 744 -24.71 0.35 -24.51
CA LEU A 744 -25.04 0.76 -25.87
C LEU A 744 -23.79 1.29 -26.55
N HIS A 745 -23.54 0.88 -27.78
CA HIS A 745 -22.53 1.46 -28.65
C HIS A 745 -23.20 2.03 -29.91
N PHE A 746 -22.62 3.11 -30.40
CA PHE A 746 -23.09 3.84 -31.58
C PHE A 746 -21.91 3.97 -32.54
N ASP A 747 -22.08 3.40 -33.73
CA ASP A 747 -21.04 3.37 -34.76
C ASP A 747 -21.29 4.46 -35.79
N PHE A 748 -20.21 5.05 -36.28
CA PHE A 748 -20.23 6.12 -37.26
C PHE A 748 -19.35 5.76 -38.47
N MET A 749 -19.54 6.45 -39.60
CA MET A 749 -18.73 6.25 -40.82
C MET A 749 -17.23 6.48 -40.59
N ASP A 750 -16.86 7.29 -39.59
CA ASP A 750 -15.49 7.43 -39.13
C ASP A 750 -15.25 6.45 -37.97
N ASP A 751 -14.60 5.32 -38.28
CA ASP A 751 -14.28 4.25 -37.32
C ASP A 751 -13.40 4.72 -36.14
N SER A 752 -12.83 5.93 -36.19
CA SER A 752 -12.11 6.51 -35.04
C SER A 752 -13.04 7.08 -33.96
N ILE A 753 -14.35 7.17 -34.25
CA ILE A 753 -15.36 7.76 -33.39
C ILE A 753 -16.19 6.65 -32.74
N GLU A 754 -15.64 6.04 -31.70
CA GLU A 754 -16.44 5.14 -30.85
C GLU A 754 -17.21 5.96 -29.81
N ARG A 755 -18.50 5.63 -29.63
CA ARG A 755 -19.38 6.27 -28.65
C ARG A 755 -20.15 5.19 -27.90
N CYS A 756 -19.92 5.07 -26.60
CA CYS A 756 -20.61 4.12 -25.74
C CYS A 756 -21.28 4.75 -24.53
N LEU A 757 -22.43 4.23 -24.15
CA LEU A 757 -23.17 4.54 -22.93
C LEU A 757 -23.28 3.26 -22.11
N GLY A 758 -23.01 3.33 -20.80
CA GLY A 758 -22.90 2.15 -19.94
C GLY A 758 -21.47 1.68 -19.75
N ASP A 759 -21.28 0.61 -18.97
CA ASP A 759 -19.95 0.16 -18.52
C ASP A 759 -19.14 -0.48 -19.67
N VAL A 760 -17.84 -0.15 -19.72
CA VAL A 760 -16.90 -0.48 -20.81
C VAL A 760 -16.12 -1.75 -20.52
N GLU A 761 -15.98 -2.16 -19.26
CA GLU A 761 -15.21 -3.33 -18.83
C GLU A 761 -16.11 -4.56 -18.65
N PHE A 762 -16.26 -5.33 -19.74
CA PHE A 762 -17.09 -6.55 -19.79
C PHE A 762 -16.51 -7.74 -19.00
N GLU A 763 -15.30 -7.60 -18.45
CA GLU A 763 -14.63 -8.63 -17.64
C GLU A 763 -14.89 -8.42 -16.14
N THR A 764 -16.16 -8.49 -15.74
CA THR A 764 -16.54 -8.47 -14.32
C THR A 764 -16.25 -9.82 -13.65
N GLU A 765 -15.70 -9.79 -12.43
CA GLU A 765 -15.69 -10.94 -11.52
C GLU A 765 -17.13 -11.40 -11.19
N GLN A 766 -17.32 -12.67 -10.82
CA GLN A 766 -18.65 -13.26 -10.59
C GLN A 766 -19.50 -12.53 -9.55
N SER A 767 -18.89 -11.79 -8.63
CA SER A 767 -19.53 -11.02 -7.55
C SER A 767 -20.12 -9.68 -7.98
N ASP A 768 -20.03 -9.32 -9.27
CA ASP A 768 -20.55 -8.06 -9.85
C ASP A 768 -21.66 -8.23 -10.90
N ARG A 769 -22.08 -9.48 -11.15
CA ARG A 769 -23.13 -9.80 -12.13
C ARG A 769 -24.51 -9.98 -11.48
N PRO A 770 -25.59 -9.37 -12.02
CA PRO A 770 -26.91 -9.67 -11.51
C PRO A 770 -27.15 -11.19 -11.55
N PRO A 771 -27.91 -11.75 -10.59
CA PRO A 771 -28.12 -13.19 -10.51
C PRO A 771 -28.59 -13.73 -11.87
N GLN A 772 -27.96 -14.79 -12.36
CA GLN A 772 -28.40 -15.45 -13.60
C GLN A 772 -29.83 -15.94 -13.41
N ARG A 773 -30.77 -15.28 -14.07
CA ARG A 773 -32.16 -15.65 -14.15
C ARG A 773 -32.38 -16.66 -15.27
N TYR A 774 -31.52 -16.65 -16.29
CA TYR A 774 -31.56 -17.56 -17.43
C TYR A 774 -30.20 -18.23 -17.65
N PRO A 775 -29.75 -19.13 -16.76
CA PRO A 775 -28.40 -19.72 -16.81
C PRO A 775 -28.11 -20.49 -18.10
N ASP A 776 -29.16 -21.01 -18.75
CA ASP A 776 -29.07 -21.75 -20.01
C ASP A 776 -28.89 -20.81 -21.23
N HIS A 777 -29.05 -19.49 -21.02
CA HIS A 777 -28.93 -18.45 -22.02
C HIS A 777 -27.69 -17.60 -21.73
N GLY A 778 -26.73 -17.59 -22.66
CA GLY A 778 -25.50 -16.81 -22.53
C GLY A 778 -25.71 -15.30 -22.73
N ASN A 779 -24.60 -14.55 -22.62
CA ASN A 779 -24.56 -13.15 -23.04
C ASN A 779 -24.87 -13.02 -24.54
N SER A 780 -25.58 -11.97 -24.92
CA SER A 780 -25.94 -11.71 -26.32
C SER A 780 -25.57 -10.29 -26.74
N ILE A 781 -25.43 -10.08 -28.05
CA ILE A 781 -25.20 -8.77 -28.65
C ILE A 781 -26.39 -8.49 -29.58
N GLY A 782 -27.10 -7.40 -29.31
CA GLY A 782 -28.09 -6.85 -30.22
C GLY A 782 -27.43 -5.84 -31.16
N PHE A 783 -27.85 -5.79 -32.41
CA PHE A 783 -27.26 -4.87 -33.38
C PHE A 783 -28.22 -4.65 -34.55
N PHE A 784 -28.32 -3.41 -35.03
CA PHE A 784 -28.96 -3.08 -36.30
C PHE A 784 -28.24 -1.94 -37.02
N GLU A 785 -28.24 -1.99 -38.35
CA GLU A 785 -27.71 -0.93 -39.21
C GLU A 785 -28.70 0.22 -39.35
N ILE A 786 -28.21 1.45 -39.35
CA ILE A 786 -28.98 2.68 -39.61
C ILE A 786 -28.33 3.44 -40.77
N ASP A 787 -29.13 3.84 -41.77
CA ASP A 787 -28.63 4.63 -42.90
C ASP A 787 -28.76 6.14 -42.64
N GLY A 788 -27.94 6.63 -41.71
CA GLY A 788 -27.90 8.05 -41.36
C GLY A 788 -27.57 8.95 -42.57
N GLY A 789 -26.77 8.45 -43.52
CA GLY A 789 -26.39 9.17 -44.74
C GLY A 789 -27.57 9.42 -45.69
N SER A 790 -28.57 8.53 -45.68
CA SER A 790 -29.82 8.68 -46.45
C SER A 790 -30.97 9.33 -45.66
N GLY A 791 -30.72 9.77 -44.42
CA GLY A 791 -31.69 10.47 -43.58
C GLY A 791 -32.55 9.57 -42.68
N GLU A 792 -32.13 8.32 -42.43
CA GLU A 792 -32.73 7.50 -41.38
C GLU A 792 -32.26 8.01 -40.00
N GLU A 793 -33.21 8.28 -39.11
CA GLU A 793 -32.95 8.89 -37.80
C GLU A 793 -33.78 8.22 -36.70
N ILE A 794 -33.26 8.26 -35.47
CA ILE A 794 -33.98 7.79 -34.28
C ILE A 794 -35.17 8.72 -34.00
N GLU A 795 -36.37 8.17 -33.89
CA GLU A 795 -37.58 8.93 -33.55
C GLU A 795 -37.96 8.75 -32.07
N SER A 796 -37.85 7.52 -31.57
CA SER A 796 -38.16 7.18 -30.17
C SER A 796 -37.51 5.86 -29.77
N PHE A 797 -37.50 5.55 -28.47
CA PHE A 797 -37.21 4.21 -27.99
C PHE A 797 -38.34 3.72 -27.07
N GLU A 798 -38.40 2.42 -26.88
CA GLU A 798 -39.28 1.77 -25.92
C GLU A 798 -38.47 0.81 -25.06
N VAL A 799 -38.77 0.77 -23.75
CA VAL A 799 -38.15 -0.16 -22.80
C VAL A 799 -39.17 -0.96 -21.99
N GLN A 800 -38.75 -2.11 -21.48
CA GLN A 800 -39.46 -2.89 -20.46
C GLN A 800 -38.67 -2.91 -19.16
N PHE A 801 -39.39 -2.95 -18.02
CA PHE A 801 -38.80 -2.97 -16.67
C PHE A 801 -39.13 -4.26 -15.91
N ASN A 802 -38.11 -4.83 -15.25
CA ASN A 802 -38.30 -5.88 -14.26
C ASN A 802 -37.52 -5.48 -13.00
N ASP A 803 -38.21 -5.37 -11.87
CA ASP A 803 -37.61 -4.97 -10.59
C ASP A 803 -36.69 -3.73 -10.73
N ASP A 804 -37.18 -2.74 -11.48
CA ASP A 804 -36.52 -1.46 -11.80
C ASP A 804 -35.32 -1.47 -12.76
N ILE A 805 -34.93 -2.64 -13.28
CA ILE A 805 -33.88 -2.79 -14.30
C ILE A 805 -34.49 -2.81 -15.70
N ILE A 806 -33.85 -2.16 -16.67
CA ILE A 806 -34.20 -2.23 -18.09
C ILE A 806 -33.74 -3.58 -18.65
N PHE A 807 -34.70 -4.39 -19.08
CA PHE A 807 -34.46 -5.75 -19.61
C PHE A 807 -35.04 -5.97 -21.01
N GLY A 808 -35.58 -4.92 -21.63
CA GLY A 808 -36.03 -4.92 -23.01
C GLY A 808 -35.81 -3.55 -23.61
N LEU A 809 -35.28 -3.49 -24.84
CA LEU A 809 -34.98 -2.22 -25.52
C LEU A 809 -35.19 -2.37 -27.04
N LYS A 810 -36.01 -1.47 -27.58
CA LYS A 810 -36.16 -1.30 -29.03
C LYS A 810 -36.14 0.17 -29.42
N PHE A 811 -35.62 0.46 -30.60
CA PHE A 811 -35.61 1.77 -31.21
C PHE A 811 -36.62 1.84 -32.34
N ASN A 812 -37.31 2.97 -32.45
CA ASN A 812 -38.21 3.29 -33.54
C ASN A 812 -37.56 4.40 -34.38
N LEU A 813 -37.49 4.18 -35.69
CA LEU A 813 -36.89 5.07 -36.66
C LEU A 813 -37.96 5.86 -37.42
N ASN A 814 -37.60 7.02 -37.94
CA ASN A 814 -38.48 7.88 -38.75
C ASN A 814 -39.03 7.21 -40.03
N THR A 815 -38.46 6.07 -40.43
CA THR A 815 -38.86 5.23 -41.57
C THR A 815 -40.00 4.25 -41.24
N ASN A 816 -40.62 4.32 -40.05
CA ASN A 816 -41.54 3.31 -39.49
C ASN A 816 -40.90 1.93 -39.28
N ARG A 817 -39.56 1.89 -39.19
CA ARG A 817 -38.80 0.69 -38.87
C ARG A 817 -38.59 0.63 -37.35
N THR A 818 -38.88 -0.52 -36.75
CA THR A 818 -38.65 -0.78 -35.32
C THR A 818 -37.62 -1.90 -35.19
N GLU A 819 -36.56 -1.64 -34.44
CA GLU A 819 -35.44 -2.57 -34.27
C GLU A 819 -35.26 -2.91 -32.79
N LEU A 820 -35.24 -4.20 -32.50
CA LEU A 820 -35.12 -4.74 -31.15
C LEU A 820 -33.65 -5.07 -30.88
N LEU A 821 -33.08 -4.51 -29.81
CA LEU A 821 -31.69 -4.75 -29.40
C LEU A 821 -31.58 -5.77 -28.26
N SER A 822 -32.64 -5.99 -27.50
CA SER A 822 -32.76 -7.15 -26.60
C SER A 822 -33.22 -8.39 -27.37
N ASN A 823 -33.10 -9.60 -26.82
CA ASN A 823 -33.41 -10.81 -27.58
C ASN A 823 -34.90 -10.91 -27.98
N SER A 824 -35.18 -11.48 -29.17
CA SER A 824 -36.52 -11.59 -29.77
C SER A 824 -37.36 -12.76 -29.26
N ASP A 825 -36.70 -13.75 -28.65
CA ASP A 825 -37.30 -14.98 -28.16
C ASP A 825 -37.49 -14.89 -26.63
N ASP A 826 -38.62 -14.36 -26.14
CA ASP A 826 -39.29 -14.85 -24.90
C ASP A 826 -40.64 -14.15 -24.57
N PRO A 827 -41.46 -14.62 -23.60
CA PRO A 827 -42.93 -14.62 -23.63
C PRO A 827 -43.49 -13.74 -22.49
N PHE A 828 -42.81 -12.62 -22.18
CA PHE A 828 -43.12 -11.81 -21.01
C PHE A 828 -44.17 -10.76 -21.35
N ASP A 829 -45.37 -10.90 -20.78
CA ASP A 829 -46.50 -9.97 -20.91
C ASP A 829 -46.27 -8.70 -20.07
N VAL A 830 -45.13 -8.03 -20.30
CA VAL A 830 -44.71 -6.80 -19.59
C VAL A 830 -44.90 -5.61 -20.54
N PRO A 831 -45.53 -4.50 -20.10
CA PRO A 831 -45.80 -3.37 -20.97
C PRO A 831 -44.52 -2.64 -21.40
N TRP A 832 -44.49 -2.22 -22.67
CA TRP A 832 -43.47 -1.31 -23.20
C TRP A 832 -43.76 0.12 -22.78
N THR A 833 -42.74 0.83 -22.32
CA THR A 833 -42.80 2.25 -22.01
C THR A 833 -42.05 3.04 -23.08
N LYS A 834 -42.78 3.87 -23.83
CA LYS A 834 -42.25 4.69 -24.93
C LYS A 834 -41.69 6.01 -24.42
N VAL A 835 -40.52 6.39 -24.91
CA VAL A 835 -39.90 7.70 -24.71
C VAL A 835 -39.77 8.39 -26.05
N THR A 836 -40.35 9.59 -26.13
CA THR A 836 -40.28 10.45 -27.31
C THR A 836 -39.62 11.77 -26.90
N PRO A 837 -38.59 12.24 -27.63
CA PRO A 837 -37.94 13.50 -27.31
C PRO A 837 -38.91 14.68 -27.48
N ARG A 838 -38.79 15.69 -26.61
CA ARG A 838 -39.49 16.98 -26.77
C ARG A 838 -38.79 17.89 -27.78
N GLY A 839 -37.46 17.80 -27.87
CA GLY A 839 -36.68 18.51 -28.87
C GLY A 839 -36.83 17.87 -30.26
N LYS A 840 -36.60 18.67 -31.31
CA LYS A 840 -36.63 18.20 -32.70
C LYS A 840 -35.45 17.31 -33.07
N ASN A 841 -34.26 17.65 -32.58
CA ASN A 841 -33.01 16.99 -32.96
C ASN A 841 -32.48 16.19 -31.76
N ILE A 842 -32.36 14.87 -31.91
CA ILE A 842 -31.72 14.01 -30.89
C ILE A 842 -30.21 14.11 -31.08
N ILE A 843 -29.50 14.61 -30.06
CA ILE A 843 -28.04 14.82 -30.12
C ILE A 843 -27.27 13.90 -29.18
N GLY A 844 -27.99 13.13 -28.36
CA GLY A 844 -27.36 12.23 -27.40
C GLY A 844 -28.37 11.45 -26.57
N MET A 845 -27.83 10.69 -25.62
CA MET A 845 -28.59 9.91 -24.65
C MET A 845 -27.97 10.04 -23.26
N PHE A 846 -28.75 9.75 -22.23
CA PHE A 846 -28.26 9.65 -20.86
C PHE A 846 -28.78 8.39 -20.20
N SER A 847 -28.04 7.89 -19.22
CA SER A 847 -28.46 6.78 -18.38
C SER A 847 -28.05 6.97 -16.93
N GLN A 848 -28.71 6.22 -16.05
CA GLN A 848 -28.37 6.12 -14.65
C GLN A 848 -28.54 4.68 -14.19
N GLY A 849 -27.55 4.15 -13.46
CA GLY A 849 -27.69 2.89 -12.73
C GLY A 849 -28.38 3.07 -11.38
N ALA A 850 -28.66 1.98 -10.67
CA ALA A 850 -29.13 2.05 -9.29
C ALA A 850 -27.98 1.98 -8.28
N GLU A 851 -28.31 2.34 -7.04
CA GLU A 851 -27.36 2.42 -5.92
C GLU A 851 -26.96 1.04 -5.36
N ASP A 852 -27.71 -0.03 -5.65
CA ASP A 852 -27.45 -1.38 -5.17
C ASP A 852 -26.38 -2.13 -5.99
N HIS A 853 -25.67 -3.04 -5.33
CA HIS A 853 -24.47 -3.79 -5.75
C HIS A 853 -24.33 -4.08 -7.26
N TRP A 854 -25.38 -4.57 -7.93
CA TRP A 854 -25.38 -4.91 -9.36
C TRP A 854 -25.97 -3.79 -10.25
N GLY A 855 -26.80 -2.93 -9.68
CA GLY A 855 -27.61 -1.93 -10.37
C GLY A 855 -26.80 -0.79 -10.97
N ALA A 856 -25.61 -0.51 -10.46
CA ALA A 856 -24.73 0.55 -10.98
C ALA A 856 -24.25 0.28 -12.42
N LYS A 857 -24.14 -1.01 -12.82
CA LYS A 857 -23.64 -1.46 -14.13
C LYS A 857 -24.75 -1.81 -15.15
N THR A 858 -26.02 -1.68 -14.75
CA THR A 858 -27.19 -1.91 -15.61
C THR A 858 -28.01 -0.63 -15.74
N PHE A 859 -28.80 -0.48 -16.82
CA PHE A 859 -29.62 0.71 -16.96
C PHE A 859 -30.90 0.62 -16.10
N HIS A 860 -31.03 1.51 -15.12
CA HIS A 860 -32.28 1.73 -14.38
C HIS A 860 -33.10 2.89 -14.95
N SER A 861 -32.40 3.86 -15.53
CA SER A 861 -32.99 4.96 -16.28
C SER A 861 -32.24 5.15 -17.59
N LEU A 862 -32.99 5.47 -18.65
CA LEU A 862 -32.49 5.78 -19.98
C LEU A 862 -33.31 6.95 -20.53
N GLY A 863 -32.67 7.83 -21.30
CA GLY A 863 -33.35 8.96 -21.92
C GLY A 863 -32.58 9.60 -23.06
N PHE A 864 -33.26 10.49 -23.77
CA PHE A 864 -32.72 11.30 -24.85
C PHE A 864 -32.25 12.66 -24.36
N ILE A 865 -31.20 13.15 -25.01
CA ILE A 865 -30.77 14.53 -25.00
C ILE A 865 -31.13 15.12 -26.37
N SER A 866 -31.97 16.16 -26.40
CA SER A 866 -32.44 16.77 -27.65
C SER A 866 -32.44 18.30 -27.62
N THR A 867 -32.50 18.93 -28.79
CA THR A 867 -32.55 20.40 -28.96
C THR A 867 -33.59 20.81 -30.01
N ASN A 868 -34.05 22.07 -29.95
CA ASN A 868 -34.95 22.68 -30.95
C ASN A 868 -34.21 23.54 -31.99
N GLU A 869 -32.95 23.88 -31.74
CA GLU A 869 -32.13 24.69 -32.63
C GLU A 869 -31.31 23.76 -33.53
N GLU A 870 -31.23 24.08 -34.84
CA GLU A 870 -30.03 23.76 -35.61
C GLU A 870 -29.01 24.80 -35.15
N GLN A 871 -28.20 24.50 -34.13
CA GLN A 871 -27.16 25.45 -33.71
C GLN A 871 -26.11 25.52 -34.83
N GLU A 872 -26.04 26.67 -35.50
CA GLU A 872 -25.16 26.96 -36.65
C GLU A 872 -23.67 26.76 -36.35
#